data_AF-A0ABD6BP68-F1
#
_entry.id   AF-A0ABD6BP68-F1
#
_cell.length_a   1.000
_cell.length_b   1.000
_cell.length_c   1.000
_cell.angle_alpha   90.00
_cell.angle_beta   90.00
_cell.angle_gamma   90.00
#
_symmetry.space_group_name_H-M   'P 1'
#
loop_
_entity.id
_entity.type
_entity.pdbx_description
1 polymer ?
#
loop_
_entity_poly.entity_id
_entity_poly.type
_entity_poly.pdbx_seq_one_letter_code
_entity_poly.pdbx_strand_id
1 'polypeptide(L)'
;MDLDSLDRRQMLGLLAGSGAVAAGAGAFALGGEPEAAETRLVEGEESRRLAEAHAPTLYYGAREQWFPTDPREYESERDGETVVDGFDAFDGYSADAREESYPHPTVFYHVVEYPDSPLACVQFWMYSAFDQFSTNFHWHDWEVLHVFVDRSADDGAGTESPTEADASANASATTDVGQPVLFVASAHSRTVPNNEYLDPSVERASIISEVGSHSSTLGVNARPTSFQRTDLGELSADISNDPVEVISGEAAFPLAYGLPRDEGLTLPYAIPEYDGERLHEHERLPNVRPEDLLADDLTVATYDELANPPADIPKREGEITFVPDARDDADGDERYELIDIAAVSHITDFTGPQLSFSFTVPQFAEDAIASHLNTPGVPWDQPRFDAPTADISEPQHRAALADRYEPVQAGGSASRILGAVREATGADDAPGSNGVALVAPSIETVALLESDPEAVPSFSGVLAVDDPPEGEHRLTVNGAGMSPYSERLTHEGGTTRAGVEGAIPMSANEDAVKVEGESDEGTTLTAIGLEDDFAGTLYDGRPPGEDGTFGIYAHRDGAYTAEVRDDAGQRGALRVNPNADDETLSLGGVGTGKTALADYLVRFLAETRQQAAVFEDGDADGIDDVPTGQNVTDDVVADAVERANENAGDVVDAVGETVETVIDDTTDGVENTTDTPEPTNSPDVLGGPDDGPDAVDGWGDGLFEDQFEPAANELGSNDSDDEDGDSDDGDGDDGDRGPPAETGFSGVLRSVDAALLVAAAARDASRNGRADNADRRLGSLRNRLEAVSRVVERSEGLPPGLGSLAAKRAERMLPRVEAALDADP
;
A
#
# COMPACT_ATOMS: atom_id res chain seq x y z
N MET A 1 -37.28 12.97 18.00
CA MET A 1 -36.57 11.94 17.21
C MET A 1 -35.49 11.46 18.14
N ASP A 2 -35.53 10.17 18.44
CA ASP A 2 -34.56 9.49 19.29
C ASP A 2 -33.31 9.25 18.44
N LEU A 3 -32.15 9.77 18.86
CA LEU A 3 -30.89 9.67 18.09
C LEU A 3 -30.18 8.33 18.34
N ASP A 4 -30.63 7.55 19.33
CA ASP A 4 -30.02 6.27 19.75
C ASP A 4 -30.53 5.05 18.96
N SER A 5 -31.26 5.24 17.85
CA SER A 5 -31.85 4.13 17.08
C SER A 5 -31.58 4.18 15.57
N LEU A 6 -30.55 4.89 15.12
CA LEU A 6 -30.14 4.91 13.71
C LEU A 6 -29.05 3.87 13.46
N ASP A 7 -29.40 2.81 12.73
CA ASP A 7 -28.49 1.74 12.30
C ASP A 7 -27.48 2.28 11.25
N ARG A 8 -26.22 1.84 11.32
CA ARG A 8 -25.08 2.28 10.49
C ARG A 8 -25.38 2.17 8.98
N ARG A 9 -26.19 1.18 8.59
CA ARG A 9 -26.67 0.98 7.21
C ARG A 9 -27.62 2.08 6.70
N GLN A 10 -28.38 2.72 7.59
CA GLN A 10 -29.30 3.80 7.21
C GLN A 10 -28.61 5.16 7.12
N MET A 11 -27.47 5.35 7.81
CA MET A 11 -26.66 6.55 7.67
C MET A 11 -25.92 6.59 6.33
N LEU A 12 -25.42 5.44 5.86
CA LEU A 12 -24.82 5.29 4.53
C LEU A 12 -25.86 5.44 3.41
N GLY A 13 -27.08 4.92 3.59
CA GLY A 13 -28.19 5.13 2.64
C GLY A 13 -28.70 6.58 2.55
N LEU A 14 -28.38 7.45 3.50
CA LEU A 14 -28.74 8.88 3.48
C LEU A 14 -27.71 9.74 2.72
N LEU A 15 -26.48 9.24 2.53
CA LEU A 15 -25.44 9.88 1.70
C LEU A 15 -25.60 9.54 0.21
N ALA A 16 -26.17 8.39 -0.13
CA ALA A 16 -26.45 7.96 -1.51
C ALA A 16 -27.65 8.67 -2.20
N GLY A 17 -28.34 9.59 -1.52
CA GLY A 17 -29.67 10.06 -1.89
C GLY A 17 -29.79 11.46 -2.53
N SER A 18 -28.69 12.19 -2.76
CA SER A 18 -28.77 13.57 -3.28
C SER A 18 -27.73 13.90 -4.34
N GLY A 19 -27.80 13.19 -5.47
CA GLY A 19 -27.29 13.67 -6.75
C GLY A 19 -28.30 14.61 -7.42
N ALA A 20 -28.05 15.93 -7.35
CA ALA A 20 -28.39 16.97 -8.34
C ALA A 20 -28.37 18.38 -7.72
N VAL A 21 -27.34 19.15 -8.10
CA VAL A 21 -27.24 20.62 -8.24
C VAL A 21 -27.86 21.53 -7.14
N ALA A 22 -26.99 22.17 -6.35
CA ALA A 22 -27.23 23.54 -5.87
C ALA A 22 -25.91 24.27 -5.54
N ALA A 23 -25.62 25.31 -6.32
CA ALA A 23 -24.62 26.33 -6.08
C ALA A 23 -24.73 26.96 -4.68
N GLY A 24 -23.59 27.23 -4.05
CA GLY A 24 -23.54 27.90 -2.75
C GLY A 24 -22.12 28.09 -2.21
N ALA A 25 -21.36 28.98 -2.84
CA ALA A 25 -20.16 29.57 -2.26
C ALA A 25 -20.38 30.01 -0.80
N GLY A 26 -19.44 29.68 0.10
CA GLY A 26 -19.41 30.29 1.43
C GLY A 26 -18.61 29.55 2.51
N ALA A 27 -17.31 29.84 2.54
CA ALA A 27 -16.44 29.81 3.72
C ALA A 27 -15.91 28.46 4.23
N PHE A 28 -14.83 27.99 3.60
CA PHE A 28 -13.72 27.39 4.33
C PHE A 28 -12.47 28.20 4.01
N ALA A 29 -12.15 29.13 4.91
CA ALA A 29 -10.92 29.88 4.91
C ALA A 29 -10.16 29.45 6.16
N LEU A 30 -9.04 28.75 5.95
CA LEU A 30 -7.72 28.96 6.57
C LEU A 30 -6.78 27.91 5.95
N GLY A 31 -6.05 28.36 4.91
CA GLY A 31 -5.30 27.54 3.95
C GLY A 31 -5.83 27.82 2.54
N GLY A 32 -5.59 29.02 2.00
CA GLY A 32 -6.21 29.43 0.74
C GLY A 32 -5.51 28.79 -0.45
N GLU A 33 -6.26 28.09 -1.31
CA GLU A 33 -5.80 27.78 -2.66
C GLU A 33 -5.31 29.08 -3.34
N PRO A 34 -4.21 29.03 -4.10
CA PRO A 34 -3.73 30.20 -4.83
C PRO A 34 -4.85 30.71 -5.75
N GLU A 35 -5.08 32.03 -5.75
CA GLU A 35 -6.09 32.60 -6.66
C GLU A 35 -5.67 32.28 -8.11
N ALA A 36 -6.63 31.76 -8.89
CA ALA A 36 -6.41 31.44 -10.29
C ALA A 36 -5.89 32.67 -11.04
N ALA A 37 -4.76 32.49 -11.74
CA ALA A 37 -4.15 33.54 -12.52
C ALA A 37 -5.05 33.91 -13.71
N GLU A 38 -5.24 35.21 -13.96
CA GLU A 38 -6.03 35.68 -15.10
C GLU A 38 -5.30 35.34 -16.42
N THR A 39 -6.04 34.77 -17.37
CA THR A 39 -5.53 34.39 -18.69
C THR A 39 -6.32 35.05 -19.81
N ARG A 40 -5.72 35.09 -21.00
CA ARG A 40 -6.36 35.54 -22.24
C ARG A 40 -6.19 34.49 -23.33
N LEU A 41 -7.26 34.19 -24.04
CA LEU A 41 -7.24 33.32 -25.22
C LEU A 41 -6.34 33.92 -26.32
N VAL A 42 -5.44 33.10 -26.85
CA VAL A 42 -4.71 33.37 -28.10
C VAL A 42 -5.51 32.76 -29.25
N GLU A 43 -5.80 33.55 -30.27
CA GLU A 43 -6.68 33.13 -31.39
C GLU A 43 -5.96 33.08 -32.74
N GLY A 44 -6.49 32.28 -33.66
CA GLY A 44 -6.15 32.30 -35.08
C GLY A 44 -4.76 31.74 -35.42
N GLU A 45 -4.05 32.41 -36.33
CA GLU A 45 -2.76 31.91 -36.83
C GLU A 45 -1.66 31.86 -35.76
N GLU A 46 -1.80 32.63 -34.67
CA GLU A 46 -0.82 32.65 -33.58
C GLU A 46 -0.96 31.42 -32.67
N SER A 47 -2.18 31.07 -32.26
CA SER A 47 -2.43 29.87 -31.45
C SER A 47 -2.02 28.61 -32.20
N ARG A 48 -2.39 28.52 -33.48
CA ARG A 48 -1.97 27.43 -34.37
C ARG A 48 -0.46 27.29 -34.46
N ARG A 49 0.27 28.39 -34.63
CA ARG A 49 1.75 28.37 -34.72
C ARG A 49 2.40 27.88 -33.43
N LEU A 50 1.87 28.29 -32.27
CA LEU A 50 2.34 27.82 -30.96
C LEU A 50 2.04 26.32 -30.78
N ALA A 51 0.83 25.88 -31.15
CA ALA A 51 0.45 24.47 -31.10
C ALA A 51 1.34 23.60 -32.00
N GLU A 52 1.54 23.96 -33.27
CA GLU A 52 2.40 23.21 -34.21
C GLU A 52 3.88 23.15 -33.73
N ALA A 53 4.34 24.19 -33.03
CA ALA A 53 5.69 24.22 -32.48
C ALA A 53 5.88 23.23 -31.32
N HIS A 54 4.88 23.08 -30.45
CA HIS A 54 4.99 22.33 -29.19
C HIS A 54 4.24 20.98 -29.16
N ALA A 55 3.58 20.61 -30.25
CA ALA A 55 2.76 19.39 -30.36
C ALA A 55 3.54 18.11 -29.98
N PRO A 56 2.98 17.25 -29.10
CA PRO A 56 3.69 16.10 -28.55
C PRO A 56 3.82 14.94 -29.56
N THR A 57 4.77 14.04 -29.30
CA THR A 57 4.74 12.70 -29.90
C THR A 57 4.05 11.75 -28.93
N LEU A 58 3.11 10.93 -29.39
CA LEU A 58 2.36 10.00 -28.55
C LEU A 58 2.84 8.57 -28.80
N TYR A 59 3.10 7.83 -27.72
CA TYR A 59 3.62 6.47 -27.74
C TYR A 59 2.65 5.52 -27.03
N TYR A 60 2.19 4.50 -27.76
CA TYR A 60 1.26 3.49 -27.26
C TYR A 60 1.90 2.10 -27.24
N GLY A 61 1.42 1.24 -26.35
CA GLY A 61 1.76 -0.17 -26.37
C GLY A 61 1.13 -0.85 -27.59
N ALA A 62 1.73 -1.92 -28.11
CA ALA A 62 1.23 -2.65 -29.27
C ALA A 62 -0.14 -3.34 -29.05
N ARG A 63 -0.67 -3.29 -27.83
CA ARG A 63 -1.96 -3.86 -27.45
C ARG A 63 -3.03 -2.80 -27.18
N GLU A 64 -2.69 -1.52 -27.33
CA GLU A 64 -3.65 -0.42 -27.24
C GLU A 64 -4.79 -0.59 -28.26
N GLN A 65 -6.02 -0.28 -27.84
CA GLN A 65 -7.22 -0.25 -28.67
C GLN A 65 -7.81 1.16 -28.78
N TRP A 66 -7.58 2.02 -27.79
CA TRP A 66 -8.28 3.28 -27.63
C TRP A 66 -7.35 4.46 -27.96
N PHE A 67 -7.15 4.70 -29.25
CA PHE A 67 -6.32 5.83 -29.71
C PHE A 67 -7.11 7.15 -29.75
N PRO A 68 -6.43 8.31 -29.61
CA PRO A 68 -7.07 9.61 -29.74
C PRO A 68 -7.79 9.76 -31.08
N THR A 69 -9.05 10.20 -31.04
CA THR A 69 -9.95 10.27 -32.18
C THR A 69 -10.76 11.56 -32.18
N ASP A 70 -11.42 11.87 -33.30
CA ASP A 70 -12.29 13.04 -33.40
C ASP A 70 -13.71 12.72 -32.90
N PRO A 71 -14.18 13.29 -31.76
CA PRO A 71 -15.52 13.03 -31.25
C PRO A 71 -16.64 13.50 -32.20
N ARG A 72 -16.36 14.40 -33.15
CA ARG A 72 -17.36 14.94 -34.09
C ARG A 72 -17.94 13.90 -35.02
N GLU A 73 -17.20 12.83 -35.29
CA GLU A 73 -17.64 11.72 -36.14
C GLU A 73 -18.77 10.91 -35.46
N TYR A 74 -18.92 11.05 -34.14
CA TYR A 74 -19.88 10.30 -33.33
C TYR A 74 -20.92 11.18 -32.62
N GLU A 75 -21.10 12.42 -33.06
CA GLU A 75 -22.11 13.34 -32.52
C GLU A 75 -23.53 12.83 -32.73
N SER A 76 -24.37 13.02 -31.71
CA SER A 76 -25.81 12.84 -31.80
C SER A 76 -26.57 14.01 -31.17
N GLU A 77 -27.88 14.05 -31.40
CA GLU A 77 -28.75 15.14 -30.94
C GLU A 77 -29.67 14.64 -29.83
N ARG A 78 -29.56 15.24 -28.64
CA ARG A 78 -30.37 14.91 -27.47
C ARG A 78 -31.01 16.17 -26.90
N ASP A 79 -32.33 16.15 -26.79
CA ASP A 79 -33.13 17.30 -26.30
C ASP A 79 -32.86 18.64 -27.03
N GLY A 80 -32.32 18.59 -28.25
CA GLY A 80 -31.99 19.75 -29.10
C GLY A 80 -30.59 20.32 -28.84
N GLU A 81 -29.74 19.60 -28.14
CA GLU A 81 -28.33 19.89 -27.91
C GLU A 81 -27.46 18.81 -28.58
N THR A 82 -26.27 19.20 -29.04
CA THR A 82 -25.28 18.31 -29.62
C THR A 82 -24.50 17.63 -28.50
N VAL A 83 -24.57 16.31 -28.44
CA VAL A 83 -23.88 15.49 -27.44
C VAL A 83 -23.07 14.39 -28.13
N VAL A 84 -22.18 13.76 -27.38
CA VAL A 84 -21.58 12.48 -27.79
C VAL A 84 -22.07 11.42 -26.81
N ASP A 85 -22.90 10.48 -27.28
CA ASP A 85 -23.40 9.37 -26.46
C ASP A 85 -22.39 8.22 -26.47
N GLY A 86 -22.16 7.60 -25.32
CA GLY A 86 -21.18 6.55 -25.12
C GLY A 86 -21.42 5.34 -26.01
N PHE A 87 -22.69 4.99 -26.28
CA PHE A 87 -22.99 3.92 -27.23
C PHE A 87 -22.66 4.33 -28.66
N ASP A 88 -23.02 5.56 -29.05
CA ASP A 88 -22.78 6.05 -30.41
C ASP A 88 -21.27 6.16 -30.70
N ALA A 89 -20.49 6.70 -29.75
CA ALA A 89 -19.04 6.82 -29.86
C ALA A 89 -18.34 5.46 -29.85
N PHE A 90 -18.70 4.58 -28.92
CA PHE A 90 -18.02 3.29 -28.78
C PHE A 90 -18.32 2.34 -29.94
N ASP A 91 -19.59 2.24 -30.35
CA ASP A 91 -20.00 1.43 -31.49
C ASP A 91 -19.47 1.99 -32.81
N GLY A 92 -19.51 3.32 -32.96
CA GLY A 92 -18.99 4.03 -34.13
C GLY A 92 -17.48 3.84 -34.30
N TYR A 93 -16.70 4.11 -33.25
CA TYR A 93 -15.25 3.91 -33.26
C TYR A 93 -14.89 2.47 -33.60
N SER A 94 -15.58 1.49 -32.99
CA SER A 94 -15.35 0.07 -33.26
C SER A 94 -15.68 -0.31 -34.71
N ALA A 95 -16.67 0.34 -35.32
CA ALA A 95 -17.01 0.14 -36.72
C ALA A 95 -15.92 0.70 -37.65
N ASP A 96 -15.44 1.92 -37.39
CA ASP A 96 -14.41 2.57 -38.19
C ASP A 96 -13.05 1.87 -38.07
N ALA A 97 -12.73 1.35 -36.88
CA ALA A 97 -11.54 0.54 -36.62
C ALA A 97 -11.48 -0.76 -37.45
N ARG A 98 -12.57 -1.15 -38.11
CA ARG A 98 -12.58 -2.27 -39.07
C ARG A 98 -12.14 -1.87 -40.46
N GLU A 99 -12.29 -0.60 -40.82
CA GLU A 99 -11.94 -0.08 -42.14
C GLU A 99 -10.55 0.57 -42.13
N GLU A 100 -10.19 1.22 -41.03
CA GLU A 100 -8.94 1.95 -40.83
C GLU A 100 -8.27 1.51 -39.52
N SER A 101 -6.94 1.36 -39.52
CA SER A 101 -6.23 0.87 -38.33
C SER A 101 -6.31 1.83 -37.14
N TYR A 102 -6.45 3.13 -37.41
CA TYR A 102 -6.51 4.21 -36.42
C TYR A 102 -7.58 5.22 -36.87
N PRO A 103 -8.81 5.15 -36.32
CA PRO A 103 -9.92 6.00 -36.76
C PRO A 103 -9.71 7.48 -36.39
N HIS A 104 -9.71 8.35 -37.40
CA HIS A 104 -9.76 9.81 -37.25
C HIS A 104 -8.75 10.40 -36.24
N PRO A 105 -7.45 10.07 -36.32
CA PRO A 105 -6.46 10.41 -35.29
C PRO A 105 -6.35 11.92 -35.11
N THR A 106 -6.72 12.43 -33.93
CA THR A 106 -6.87 13.87 -33.69
C THR A 106 -6.39 14.29 -32.31
N VAL A 107 -5.71 15.43 -32.24
CA VAL A 107 -5.36 16.13 -30.99
C VAL A 107 -5.89 17.55 -31.05
N PHE A 108 -6.57 17.97 -29.99
CA PHE A 108 -7.14 19.31 -29.88
C PHE A 108 -6.21 20.24 -29.13
N TYR A 109 -6.01 21.46 -29.61
CA TYR A 109 -5.18 22.45 -28.90
C TYR A 109 -6.00 23.63 -28.37
N HIS A 110 -5.56 24.15 -27.23
CA HIS A 110 -6.03 25.39 -26.64
C HIS A 110 -4.84 26.22 -26.18
N VAL A 111 -4.83 27.54 -26.45
CA VAL A 111 -3.67 28.38 -26.12
C VAL A 111 -4.12 29.60 -25.35
N VAL A 112 -3.57 29.75 -24.14
CA VAL A 112 -3.77 30.92 -23.30
C VAL A 112 -2.46 31.61 -23.00
N GLU A 113 -2.52 32.92 -22.81
CA GLU A 113 -1.40 33.74 -22.34
C GLU A 113 -1.75 34.46 -21.04
N TYR A 114 -0.72 34.84 -20.29
CA TYR A 114 -0.87 35.61 -19.07
C TYR A 114 -0.65 37.10 -19.37
N PRO A 115 -1.65 37.98 -19.16
CA PRO A 115 -1.49 39.40 -19.39
C PRO A 115 -0.27 39.98 -18.65
N ASP A 116 0.45 40.89 -19.31
CA ASP A 116 1.65 41.55 -18.77
C ASP A 116 2.80 40.60 -18.36
N SER A 117 2.80 39.35 -18.84
CA SER A 117 3.84 38.34 -18.65
C SER A 117 4.25 37.70 -19.97
N PRO A 118 5.51 37.27 -20.13
CA PRO A 118 5.94 36.49 -21.30
C PRO A 118 5.45 35.04 -21.28
N LEU A 119 4.82 34.59 -20.18
CA LEU A 119 4.35 33.22 -20.03
C LEU A 119 3.09 32.97 -20.90
N ALA A 120 3.08 31.85 -21.60
CA ALA A 120 1.88 31.27 -22.19
C ALA A 120 1.79 29.78 -21.88
N CYS A 121 0.59 29.21 -22.04
CA CYS A 121 0.36 27.77 -21.92
C CYS A 121 -0.31 27.26 -23.19
N VAL A 122 0.30 26.25 -23.80
CA VAL A 122 -0.27 25.47 -24.90
C VAL A 122 -0.78 24.16 -24.32
N GLN A 123 -2.08 23.92 -24.43
CA GLN A 123 -2.74 22.71 -23.95
C GLN A 123 -3.00 21.80 -25.14
N PHE A 124 -2.74 20.50 -24.98
CA PHE A 124 -3.06 19.46 -25.95
C PHE A 124 -4.01 18.46 -25.30
N TRP A 125 -5.23 18.40 -25.79
CA TRP A 125 -6.32 17.55 -25.31
C TRP A 125 -6.52 16.38 -26.27
N MET A 126 -6.58 15.17 -25.72
CA MET A 126 -6.71 13.91 -26.47
C MET A 126 -7.99 13.22 -26.04
N TYR A 127 -8.90 12.98 -26.99
CA TYR A 127 -10.16 12.29 -26.73
C TYR A 127 -10.08 10.82 -27.17
N SER A 128 -10.37 9.89 -26.27
CA SER A 128 -10.56 8.48 -26.61
C SER A 128 -12.04 8.10 -26.49
N ALA A 129 -12.53 7.19 -27.33
CA ALA A 129 -13.94 6.78 -27.31
C ALA A 129 -14.32 5.97 -26.05
N PHE A 130 -13.35 5.33 -25.41
CA PHE A 130 -13.54 4.44 -24.29
C PHE A 130 -12.29 4.35 -23.43
N ASP A 131 -12.44 4.18 -22.11
CA ASP A 131 -11.38 3.84 -21.17
C ASP A 131 -11.65 2.45 -20.58
N GLN A 132 -10.65 1.57 -20.59
CA GLN A 132 -10.74 0.20 -20.10
C GLN A 132 -9.60 -0.10 -19.10
N PHE A 133 -9.68 0.41 -17.88
CA PHE A 133 -8.85 -0.04 -16.76
C PHE A 133 -9.51 -1.16 -15.91
N SER A 134 -8.80 -1.71 -14.91
CA SER A 134 -9.40 -2.68 -13.96
C SER A 134 -10.41 -2.05 -13.02
N THR A 135 -10.11 -0.86 -12.49
CA THR A 135 -10.96 -0.15 -11.52
C THR A 135 -11.45 1.21 -12.02
N ASN A 136 -11.14 1.56 -13.26
CA ASN A 136 -11.55 2.80 -13.91
C ASN A 136 -11.91 2.52 -15.37
N PHE A 137 -13.18 2.33 -15.65
CA PHE A 137 -13.62 2.07 -17.02
C PHE A 137 -14.90 2.82 -17.28
N HIS A 138 -14.91 3.59 -18.35
CA HIS A 138 -16.03 4.46 -18.67
C HIS A 138 -16.06 4.78 -20.15
N TRP A 139 -17.23 5.23 -20.60
CA TRP A 139 -17.36 5.84 -21.91
C TRP A 139 -16.59 7.13 -21.96
N HIS A 140 -15.95 7.39 -23.10
CA HIS A 140 -15.15 8.59 -23.35
C HIS A 140 -13.95 8.72 -22.43
N ASP A 141 -12.90 9.39 -22.89
CA ASP A 141 -11.83 9.83 -22.00
C ASP A 141 -11.17 11.09 -22.57
N TRP A 142 -10.66 11.95 -21.68
CA TRP A 142 -9.99 13.20 -22.04
C TRP A 142 -8.70 13.37 -21.26
N GLU A 143 -7.59 13.15 -21.95
CA GLU A 143 -6.24 13.39 -21.41
C GLU A 143 -5.73 14.76 -21.83
N VAL A 144 -4.86 15.37 -21.02
CA VAL A 144 -4.28 16.70 -21.32
C VAL A 144 -2.80 16.82 -20.97
N LEU A 145 -2.05 17.40 -21.90
CA LEU A 145 -0.69 17.91 -21.69
C LEU A 145 -0.70 19.44 -21.68
N HIS A 146 -0.20 20.05 -20.61
CA HIS A 146 0.10 21.47 -20.55
C HIS A 146 1.59 21.72 -20.84
N VAL A 147 1.86 22.59 -21.81
CA VAL A 147 3.20 23.07 -22.14
C VAL A 147 3.28 24.55 -21.81
N PHE A 148 3.91 24.89 -20.68
CA PHE A 148 4.20 26.28 -20.32
C PHE A 148 5.43 26.76 -21.08
N VAL A 149 5.31 27.90 -21.76
CA VAL A 149 6.36 28.46 -22.61
C VAL A 149 6.68 29.89 -22.23
N ASP A 150 7.97 30.21 -22.18
CA ASP A 150 8.48 31.57 -22.03
C ASP A 150 8.70 32.21 -23.41
N ARG A 151 7.99 33.31 -23.67
CA ARG A 151 8.01 34.04 -24.94
C ARG A 151 8.91 35.28 -24.93
N SER A 152 9.79 35.45 -23.94
CA SER A 152 10.54 36.70 -23.67
C SER A 152 11.68 37.07 -24.63
N ALA A 153 11.79 36.47 -25.82
CA ALA A 153 12.90 36.77 -26.74
C ALA A 153 12.78 38.18 -27.40
N ASP A 154 13.55 39.13 -26.84
CA ASP A 154 14.02 40.44 -27.36
C ASP A 154 13.33 41.74 -26.88
N ASP A 155 13.42 42.05 -25.58
CA ASP A 155 13.60 43.44 -25.13
C ASP A 155 15.09 43.78 -25.09
N GLY A 156 15.61 44.28 -26.21
CA GLY A 156 17.02 44.61 -26.40
C GLY A 156 17.65 45.46 -25.29
N ALA A 157 18.56 44.85 -24.52
CA ALA A 157 19.49 45.55 -23.64
C ALA A 157 20.89 44.92 -23.70
N GLY A 158 21.55 45.06 -24.85
CA GLY A 158 22.94 44.64 -25.04
C GLY A 158 23.58 45.37 -26.22
N THR A 159 23.99 46.63 -26.02
CA THR A 159 24.89 47.32 -26.94
C THR A 159 26.26 46.66 -26.96
N GLU A 160 26.46 45.60 -27.74
CA GLU A 160 27.74 45.28 -28.38
C GLU A 160 27.47 44.57 -29.73
N SER A 161 27.93 45.18 -30.82
CA SER A 161 27.85 44.62 -32.17
C SER A 161 28.63 43.30 -32.27
N PRO A 162 28.01 42.19 -32.71
CA PRO A 162 28.75 40.98 -33.04
C PRO A 162 29.43 41.17 -34.40
N THR A 163 30.72 40.90 -34.46
CA THR A 163 31.47 40.77 -35.71
C THR A 163 30.99 39.55 -36.48
N GLU A 164 30.69 39.74 -37.77
CA GLU A 164 30.33 38.68 -38.71
C GLU A 164 31.39 37.57 -38.78
N ALA A 165 31.14 36.42 -38.15
CA ALA A 165 31.63 35.09 -38.54
C ALA A 165 31.17 34.02 -37.53
N ASP A 166 29.90 33.61 -37.61
CA ASP A 166 29.42 32.22 -37.36
C ASP A 166 27.87 32.15 -37.37
N ALA A 167 27.27 32.70 -38.43
CA ALA A 167 25.84 32.51 -38.67
C ALA A 167 25.62 31.15 -39.36
N SER A 168 25.55 30.08 -38.54
CA SER A 168 24.86 28.86 -38.91
C SER A 168 23.36 29.08 -38.72
N ALA A 169 22.59 28.90 -39.80
CA ALA A 169 21.21 29.33 -39.95
C ALA A 169 20.18 28.41 -39.25
N ASN A 170 20.28 28.21 -37.93
CA ASN A 170 19.27 27.47 -37.16
C ASN A 170 18.85 28.09 -35.82
N ALA A 171 19.33 29.29 -35.48
CA ALA A 171 19.05 29.96 -34.20
C ALA A 171 18.03 31.11 -34.29
N SER A 172 17.31 31.25 -35.41
CA SER A 172 16.40 32.39 -35.67
C SER A 172 14.91 32.00 -35.72
N ALA A 173 14.56 30.73 -35.52
CA ALA A 173 13.17 30.23 -35.58
C ALA A 173 12.60 29.85 -34.20
N THR A 174 13.46 29.57 -33.21
CA THR A 174 13.08 29.16 -31.85
C THR A 174 12.61 30.31 -30.97
N THR A 175 12.77 31.57 -31.39
CA THR A 175 12.47 32.75 -30.56
C THR A 175 11.01 33.23 -30.63
N ASP A 176 10.30 33.00 -31.74
CA ASP A 176 8.92 33.52 -31.92
C ASP A 176 7.83 32.65 -31.25
N VAL A 177 8.15 31.39 -30.95
CA VAL A 177 7.21 30.38 -30.41
C VAL A 177 7.47 30.05 -28.93
N GLY A 178 8.47 30.69 -28.32
CA GLY A 178 8.83 30.53 -26.91
C GLY A 178 9.58 29.23 -26.58
N GLN A 179 10.29 29.23 -25.45
CA GLN A 179 10.98 28.05 -24.91
C GLN A 179 10.12 27.37 -23.85
N PRO A 180 9.94 26.04 -23.88
CA PRO A 180 9.26 25.33 -22.80
C PRO A 180 9.98 25.51 -21.46
N VAL A 181 9.23 25.80 -20.41
CA VAL A 181 9.74 25.96 -19.03
C VAL A 181 9.13 24.97 -18.05
N LEU A 182 7.98 24.39 -18.37
CA LEU A 182 7.36 23.32 -17.58
C LEU A 182 6.46 22.48 -18.49
N PHE A 183 6.60 21.17 -18.42
CA PHE A 183 5.60 20.22 -18.89
C PHE A 183 4.79 19.71 -17.71
N VAL A 184 3.48 19.63 -17.87
CA VAL A 184 2.56 18.97 -16.94
C VAL A 184 1.69 18.03 -17.75
N ALA A 185 1.98 16.72 -17.68
CA ALA A 185 1.05 15.70 -18.15
C ALA A 185 0.10 15.39 -17.00
N SER A 186 -1.16 15.76 -17.19
CA SER A 186 -2.20 15.64 -16.16
C SER A 186 -2.36 14.18 -15.79
N ALA A 187 -2.43 13.91 -14.49
CA ALA A 187 -2.78 12.61 -13.99
C ALA A 187 -4.26 12.36 -14.26
N HIS A 188 -4.57 11.10 -14.51
CA HIS A 188 -5.92 10.56 -14.66
C HIS A 188 -6.80 10.77 -13.39
N SER A 189 -6.21 11.22 -12.27
CA SER A 189 -6.88 11.69 -11.06
C SER A 189 -6.37 13.06 -10.61
N ARG A 190 -7.28 13.93 -10.15
CA ARG A 190 -6.92 15.27 -9.61
C ARG A 190 -6.39 15.24 -8.18
N THR A 191 -6.51 14.11 -7.49
CA THR A 191 -6.08 13.92 -6.10
C THR A 191 -4.69 13.32 -5.97
N VAL A 192 -4.03 13.06 -7.10
CA VAL A 192 -2.68 12.51 -7.16
C VAL A 192 -1.78 13.47 -7.94
N PRO A 193 -0.50 13.63 -7.56
CA PRO A 193 0.41 14.50 -8.29
C PRO A 193 0.57 14.12 -9.77
N ASN A 194 0.61 15.14 -10.63
CA ASN A 194 0.82 15.04 -12.07
C ASN A 194 2.26 14.65 -12.42
N ASN A 195 2.48 14.14 -13.64
CA ASN A 195 3.83 13.97 -14.17
C ASN A 195 4.34 15.33 -14.65
N GLU A 196 5.34 15.88 -13.98
CA GLU A 196 5.83 17.23 -14.26
C GLU A 196 7.33 17.25 -14.54
N TYR A 197 7.74 18.10 -15.47
CA TYR A 197 9.15 18.33 -15.75
C TYR A 197 9.46 19.82 -15.92
N LEU A 198 10.18 20.39 -14.95
CA LEU A 198 10.64 21.77 -14.94
C LEU A 198 11.92 21.93 -15.77
N ASP A 199 11.99 22.98 -16.57
CA ASP A 199 13.12 23.32 -17.44
C ASP A 199 13.56 22.14 -18.34
N PRO A 200 12.65 21.59 -19.15
CA PRO A 200 12.96 20.47 -20.02
C PRO A 200 14.06 20.83 -21.04
N SER A 201 15.01 19.92 -21.23
CA SER A 201 16.08 20.10 -22.24
C SER A 201 15.60 19.86 -23.68
N VAL A 202 14.37 19.38 -23.83
CA VAL A 202 13.72 19.08 -25.11
C VAL A 202 12.70 20.16 -25.44
N GLU A 203 12.56 20.48 -26.73
CA GLU A 203 11.61 21.49 -27.20
C GLU A 203 10.16 20.99 -27.22
N ARG A 204 9.94 19.67 -27.15
CA ARG A 204 8.62 19.04 -27.19
C ARG A 204 8.57 17.87 -26.21
N ALA A 205 7.43 17.70 -25.57
CA ALA A 205 7.18 16.53 -24.75
C ALA A 205 6.91 15.30 -25.63
N SER A 206 7.21 14.13 -25.08
CA SER A 206 6.55 12.89 -25.50
C SER A 206 5.54 12.48 -24.43
N ILE A 207 4.47 11.81 -24.86
CA ILE A 207 3.50 11.19 -23.97
C ILE A 207 3.56 9.68 -24.19
N ILE A 208 3.73 8.94 -23.10
CA ILE A 208 3.71 7.47 -23.08
C ILE A 208 2.39 7.10 -22.42
N SER A 209 1.46 6.55 -23.19
CA SER A 209 0.13 6.19 -22.69
C SER A 209 0.07 4.72 -22.31
N GLU A 210 -0.40 4.41 -21.10
CA GLU A 210 -0.58 3.04 -20.64
C GLU A 210 -1.77 2.38 -21.36
N VAL A 211 -1.64 1.09 -21.65
CA VAL A 211 -2.65 0.33 -22.41
C VAL A 211 -4.02 0.47 -21.75
N GLY A 212 -5.01 0.93 -22.52
CA GLY A 212 -6.42 0.95 -22.16
C GLY A 212 -6.88 1.99 -21.14
N SER A 213 -6.03 2.37 -20.18
CA SER A 213 -6.34 3.27 -19.05
C SER A 213 -5.98 4.74 -19.28
N HIS A 214 -5.28 5.00 -20.39
CA HIS A 214 -4.66 6.27 -20.78
C HIS A 214 -3.90 7.03 -19.69
N SER A 215 -3.54 6.35 -18.59
CA SER A 215 -2.75 6.86 -17.48
C SER A 215 -1.35 7.21 -17.97
N SER A 216 -1.23 8.41 -18.52
CA SER A 216 -0.14 8.79 -19.40
C SER A 216 1.00 9.43 -18.62
N THR A 217 2.24 9.14 -19.02
CA THR A 217 3.45 9.70 -18.43
C THR A 217 4.24 10.51 -19.44
N LEU A 218 5.10 11.41 -18.95
CA LEU A 218 6.06 12.12 -19.79
C LEU A 218 7.15 11.17 -20.31
N GLY A 219 7.64 11.44 -21.52
CA GLY A 219 8.84 10.81 -22.10
C GLY A 219 9.82 11.88 -22.59
N VAL A 220 10.67 12.36 -21.70
CA VAL A 220 11.63 13.45 -21.98
C VAL A 220 13.08 12.98 -22.00
N ASN A 221 13.36 11.78 -21.49
CA ASN A 221 14.70 11.21 -21.49
C ASN A 221 15.11 10.71 -22.89
N ALA A 222 16.31 10.11 -22.96
CA ALA A 222 16.88 9.64 -24.23
C ALA A 222 16.19 8.38 -24.83
N ARG A 223 15.24 7.78 -24.13
CA ARG A 223 14.41 6.63 -24.53
C ARG A 223 12.93 7.02 -24.43
N PRO A 224 12.39 7.70 -25.46
CA PRO A 224 11.04 8.29 -25.40
C PRO A 224 9.89 7.27 -25.30
N THR A 225 10.21 5.97 -25.35
CA THR A 225 9.26 4.85 -25.38
C THR A 225 9.16 4.10 -24.05
N SER A 226 9.96 4.51 -23.06
CA SER A 226 9.96 3.94 -21.71
C SER A 226 9.95 5.04 -20.67
N PHE A 227 9.12 4.88 -19.65
CA PHE A 227 9.12 5.79 -18.52
C PHE A 227 10.19 5.44 -17.49
N GLN A 228 10.82 6.45 -16.91
CA GLN A 228 11.75 6.30 -15.80
C GLN A 228 11.56 7.41 -14.78
N ARG A 229 11.06 7.07 -13.59
CA ARG A 229 10.79 8.04 -12.52
C ARG A 229 12.04 8.68 -11.89
N THR A 230 13.14 7.95 -11.84
CA THR A 230 14.40 8.37 -11.17
C THR A 230 15.60 8.20 -12.07
N ASP A 231 16.69 8.94 -11.84
CA ASP A 231 17.95 8.72 -12.56
C ASP A 231 18.49 7.29 -12.31
N LEU A 232 18.52 6.47 -13.36
CA LEU A 232 18.99 5.09 -13.32
C LEU A 232 19.98 4.82 -14.46
N GLY A 233 21.22 4.50 -14.09
CA GLY A 233 22.28 4.23 -15.04
C GLY A 233 22.66 5.46 -15.86
N GLU A 234 22.42 5.43 -17.16
CA GLU A 234 22.73 6.51 -18.10
C GLU A 234 21.49 7.33 -18.53
N LEU A 235 20.30 6.96 -18.07
CA LEU A 235 19.05 7.64 -18.40
C LEU A 235 18.68 8.60 -17.27
N SER A 236 18.39 9.85 -17.67
CA SER A 236 17.74 10.84 -16.81
C SER A 236 16.29 10.43 -16.52
N ALA A 237 15.76 10.91 -15.39
CA ALA A 237 14.34 10.83 -15.10
C ALA A 237 13.47 11.51 -16.16
N ASP A 238 12.23 11.02 -16.33
CA ASP A 238 11.21 11.63 -17.20
C ASP A 238 10.34 12.66 -16.48
N ILE A 239 10.49 12.77 -15.16
CA ILE A 239 9.86 13.78 -14.33
C ILE A 239 10.91 14.44 -13.44
N SER A 240 10.61 15.65 -13.00
CA SER A 240 11.41 16.38 -12.01
C SER A 240 10.66 16.65 -10.71
N ASN A 241 9.50 16.01 -10.49
CA ASN A 241 8.78 16.06 -9.21
C ASN A 241 9.72 15.75 -8.05
N ASP A 242 9.47 16.38 -6.91
CA ASP A 242 10.42 16.32 -5.82
C ASP A 242 10.36 14.96 -5.10
N PRO A 243 11.50 14.29 -4.85
CA PRO A 243 11.50 13.02 -4.15
C PRO A 243 11.02 13.16 -2.71
N VAL A 244 10.08 12.32 -2.30
CA VAL A 244 9.58 12.24 -0.93
C VAL A 244 9.93 10.88 -0.35
N GLU A 245 10.57 10.90 0.83
CA GLU A 245 10.70 9.69 1.66
C GLU A 245 9.31 9.34 2.16
N VAL A 246 8.71 8.24 1.69
CA VAL A 246 7.35 7.81 2.10
C VAL A 246 7.41 6.96 3.36
N ILE A 247 8.32 5.99 3.39
CA ILE A 247 8.64 5.18 4.58
C ILE A 247 9.94 5.71 5.18
N SER A 248 9.95 6.02 6.49
CA SER A 248 11.14 6.52 7.18
C SER A 248 12.29 5.51 7.09
N GLY A 249 13.46 5.97 6.66
CA GLY A 249 14.67 5.17 6.47
C GLY A 249 14.79 4.49 5.10
N GLU A 250 13.76 4.57 4.25
CA GLU A 250 13.82 4.10 2.86
C GLU A 250 14.25 5.21 1.89
N ALA A 251 14.53 4.83 0.64
CA ALA A 251 14.85 5.80 -0.40
C ALA A 251 13.65 6.71 -0.69
N ALA A 252 13.92 7.99 -0.92
CA ALA A 252 12.90 8.93 -1.39
C ALA A 252 12.58 8.68 -2.88
N PHE A 253 11.31 8.80 -3.23
CA PHE A 253 10.82 8.65 -4.60
C PHE A 253 9.95 9.85 -4.99
N PRO A 254 10.08 10.35 -6.24
CA PRO A 254 9.16 11.37 -6.75
C PRO A 254 7.70 10.90 -6.68
N LEU A 255 6.80 11.74 -6.18
CA LEU A 255 5.36 11.45 -6.22
C LEU A 255 4.81 11.90 -7.57
N ALA A 256 4.37 10.94 -8.39
CA ALA A 256 3.66 11.19 -9.64
C ALA A 256 2.81 9.97 -9.99
N TYR A 257 1.55 10.21 -10.33
CA TYR A 257 0.66 9.18 -10.84
C TYR A 257 1.13 8.74 -12.23
N GLY A 258 1.20 7.45 -12.45
CA GLY A 258 1.58 6.89 -13.74
C GLY A 258 1.68 5.40 -13.58
N LEU A 259 0.96 4.67 -14.42
CA LEU A 259 0.90 3.22 -14.39
C LEU A 259 1.62 2.56 -15.56
N PRO A 260 2.82 3.00 -15.98
CA PRO A 260 3.49 2.25 -16.99
C PRO A 260 3.86 0.92 -16.36
N ARG A 261 3.31 -0.19 -16.89
CA ARG A 261 3.75 -1.57 -16.58
C ARG A 261 5.28 -1.73 -16.69
N ASP A 262 5.96 -0.77 -17.32
CA ASP A 262 7.42 -0.59 -17.33
C ASP A 262 8.04 -0.52 -15.93
N GLU A 263 7.32 -0.05 -14.90
CA GLU A 263 7.79 -0.03 -13.51
C GLU A 263 7.48 -1.33 -12.74
N GLY A 264 6.89 -2.33 -13.41
CA GLY A 264 6.84 -3.71 -12.93
C GLY A 264 5.57 -4.12 -12.20
N LEU A 265 4.54 -3.26 -12.13
CA LEU A 265 3.22 -3.64 -11.65
C LEU A 265 2.51 -4.56 -12.64
N THR A 266 1.78 -5.53 -12.09
CA THR A 266 0.95 -6.45 -12.88
C THR A 266 -0.50 -5.99 -12.77
N LEU A 267 -0.92 -5.14 -13.72
CA LEU A 267 -2.23 -4.50 -13.69
C LEU A 267 -3.19 -5.23 -14.63
N PRO A 268 -4.12 -6.05 -14.13
CA PRO A 268 -5.15 -6.63 -14.98
C PRO A 268 -6.15 -5.55 -15.45
N TYR A 269 -7.00 -5.91 -16.42
CA TYR A 269 -8.13 -5.10 -16.86
C TYR A 269 -9.45 -5.82 -16.65
N ALA A 270 -10.55 -5.08 -16.57
CA ALA A 270 -11.89 -5.66 -16.58
C ALA A 270 -12.51 -5.57 -17.98
N ILE A 271 -13.38 -6.51 -18.32
CA ILE A 271 -14.36 -6.32 -19.39
C ILE A 271 -15.65 -5.81 -18.72
N PRO A 272 -16.05 -4.55 -18.97
CA PRO A 272 -17.24 -3.99 -18.34
C PRO A 272 -18.53 -4.64 -18.82
N GLU A 273 -19.57 -4.50 -18.00
CA GLU A 273 -20.94 -4.83 -18.36
C GLU A 273 -21.87 -3.63 -18.19
N TYR A 274 -23.00 -3.69 -18.89
CA TYR A 274 -24.11 -2.77 -18.74
C TYR A 274 -25.43 -3.56 -18.79
N ASP A 275 -26.34 -3.28 -17.87
CA ASP A 275 -27.61 -4.02 -17.69
C ASP A 275 -27.43 -5.56 -17.57
N GLY A 276 -26.30 -6.01 -17.01
CA GLY A 276 -25.97 -7.42 -16.78
C GLY A 276 -25.49 -8.18 -18.02
N GLU A 277 -25.18 -7.47 -19.11
CA GLU A 277 -24.59 -8.03 -20.34
C GLU A 277 -23.21 -7.39 -20.57
N ARG A 278 -22.21 -8.19 -20.96
CA ARG A 278 -20.90 -7.66 -21.35
C ARG A 278 -21.07 -6.72 -22.54
N LEU A 279 -20.25 -5.67 -22.63
CA LEU A 279 -20.43 -4.63 -23.65
C LEU A 279 -20.51 -5.18 -25.09
N HIS A 280 -19.63 -6.11 -25.47
CA HIS A 280 -19.64 -6.72 -26.81
C HIS A 280 -20.84 -7.66 -27.08
N GLU A 281 -21.64 -8.00 -26.07
CA GLU A 281 -22.84 -8.81 -26.19
C GLU A 281 -24.12 -7.96 -26.24
N HIS A 282 -24.03 -6.70 -25.82
CA HIS A 282 -25.18 -5.83 -25.62
C HIS A 282 -25.80 -5.36 -26.95
N GLU A 283 -27.13 -5.39 -27.07
CA GLU A 283 -27.83 -5.16 -28.36
C GLU A 283 -27.64 -3.77 -28.99
N ARG A 284 -27.28 -2.77 -28.16
CA ARG A 284 -26.96 -1.40 -28.62
C ARG A 284 -25.56 -1.24 -29.21
N LEU A 285 -24.69 -2.26 -29.10
CA LEU A 285 -23.31 -2.25 -29.56
C LEU A 285 -23.07 -3.32 -30.65
N PRO A 286 -23.83 -3.31 -31.78
CA PRO A 286 -23.79 -4.38 -32.77
C PRO A 286 -22.46 -4.50 -33.53
N ASN A 287 -21.61 -3.48 -33.52
CA ASN A 287 -20.32 -3.48 -34.20
C ASN A 287 -19.15 -3.88 -33.29
N VAL A 288 -19.33 -3.79 -31.98
CA VAL A 288 -18.32 -4.16 -30.97
C VAL A 288 -18.23 -5.69 -30.90
N ARG A 289 -17.00 -6.22 -30.99
CA ARG A 289 -16.72 -7.64 -30.83
C ARG A 289 -15.71 -7.87 -29.70
N PRO A 290 -15.58 -9.10 -29.19
CA PRO A 290 -14.56 -9.41 -28.18
C PRO A 290 -13.16 -8.96 -28.58
N GLU A 291 -12.79 -9.09 -29.85
CA GLU A 291 -11.47 -8.69 -30.35
C GLU A 291 -11.22 -7.17 -30.45
N ASP A 292 -12.24 -6.34 -30.23
CA ASP A 292 -12.10 -4.87 -30.21
C ASP A 292 -11.78 -4.34 -28.79
N LEU A 293 -11.95 -5.18 -27.78
CA LEU A 293 -11.58 -4.90 -26.39
C LEU A 293 -10.16 -5.40 -26.11
N LEU A 294 -9.61 -5.04 -24.94
CA LEU A 294 -8.33 -5.58 -24.49
C LEU A 294 -8.35 -7.11 -24.43
N ALA A 295 -7.23 -7.72 -24.85
CA ALA A 295 -7.09 -9.16 -25.01
C ALA A 295 -7.24 -9.94 -23.69
N ASP A 296 -7.77 -11.17 -23.79
CA ASP A 296 -8.07 -12.04 -22.64
C ASP A 296 -6.88 -12.28 -21.69
N ASP A 297 -5.64 -12.26 -22.20
CA ASP A 297 -4.43 -12.45 -21.40
C ASP A 297 -4.01 -11.20 -20.59
N LEU A 298 -4.71 -10.08 -20.78
CA LEU A 298 -4.59 -8.87 -19.96
C LEU A 298 -5.81 -8.65 -19.07
N THR A 299 -6.92 -9.36 -19.29
CA THR A 299 -8.18 -9.14 -18.58
C THR A 299 -8.45 -10.21 -17.54
N VAL A 300 -9.19 -9.84 -16.49
CA VAL A 300 -9.70 -10.75 -15.46
C VAL A 300 -11.23 -10.85 -15.53
N ALA A 301 -11.75 -12.04 -15.24
CA ALA A 301 -13.18 -12.35 -15.32
C ALA A 301 -13.83 -12.62 -13.95
N THR A 302 -13.04 -12.70 -12.88
CA THR A 302 -13.55 -12.86 -11.52
C THR A 302 -12.88 -11.90 -10.54
N TYR A 303 -13.54 -11.69 -9.39
CA TYR A 303 -12.95 -10.95 -8.29
C TYR A 303 -11.68 -11.63 -7.74
N ASP A 304 -11.62 -12.97 -7.75
CA ASP A 304 -10.45 -13.74 -7.29
C ASP A 304 -9.24 -13.53 -8.21
N GLU A 305 -9.45 -13.42 -9.52
CA GLU A 305 -8.39 -13.09 -10.49
C GLU A 305 -7.95 -11.62 -10.39
N LEU A 306 -8.86 -10.70 -10.04
CA LEU A 306 -8.48 -9.32 -9.74
C LEU A 306 -7.66 -9.22 -8.44
N ALA A 307 -8.06 -10.00 -7.44
CA ALA A 307 -7.40 -10.12 -6.14
C ALA A 307 -5.99 -10.71 -6.25
N ASN A 308 -5.84 -11.72 -7.09
CA ASN A 308 -4.59 -12.42 -7.35
C ASN A 308 -4.30 -12.40 -8.86
N PRO A 309 -3.82 -11.28 -9.41
CA PRO A 309 -3.60 -11.13 -10.84
C PRO A 309 -2.60 -12.18 -11.34
N PRO A 310 -2.86 -12.82 -12.49
CA PRO A 310 -1.93 -13.78 -13.07
C PRO A 310 -0.53 -13.19 -13.27
N ALA A 311 0.48 -13.85 -12.70
CA ALA A 311 1.88 -13.38 -12.75
C ALA A 311 2.48 -13.37 -14.17
N ASP A 312 1.81 -14.00 -15.14
CA ASP A 312 2.19 -14.04 -16.55
C ASP A 312 1.53 -12.96 -17.40
N ILE A 313 0.73 -12.04 -16.81
CA ILE A 313 0.23 -10.86 -17.52
C ILE A 313 1.44 -10.12 -18.12
N PRO A 314 1.46 -9.96 -19.46
CA PRO A 314 2.53 -9.26 -20.15
C PRO A 314 2.73 -7.84 -19.64
N LYS A 315 4.01 -7.45 -19.48
CA LYS A 315 4.39 -6.04 -19.37
C LYS A 315 4.07 -5.29 -20.67
N ARG A 316 4.30 -3.98 -20.71
CA ARG A 316 4.17 -3.19 -21.94
C ARG A 316 5.00 -3.82 -23.08
N GLU A 317 4.36 -4.08 -24.21
CA GLU A 317 4.96 -4.74 -25.38
C GLU A 317 4.84 -3.85 -26.61
N GLY A 318 5.91 -3.77 -27.41
CA GLY A 318 5.92 -3.06 -28.70
C GLY A 318 5.66 -1.54 -28.58
N GLU A 319 5.66 -0.88 -29.73
CA GLU A 319 5.55 0.58 -29.82
C GLU A 319 4.70 0.92 -31.04
N ILE A 320 3.71 1.78 -30.82
CA ILE A 320 2.95 2.46 -31.86
C ILE A 320 3.13 3.97 -31.64
N THR A 321 3.63 4.67 -32.66
CA THR A 321 4.03 6.07 -32.53
C THR A 321 3.21 6.99 -33.41
N PHE A 322 2.60 7.99 -32.79
CA PHE A 322 1.75 8.99 -33.42
C PHE A 322 2.46 10.35 -33.42
N VAL A 323 2.59 10.96 -34.60
CA VAL A 323 3.27 12.26 -34.79
C VAL A 323 2.33 13.30 -35.39
N PRO A 324 2.48 14.61 -35.08
CA PRO A 324 1.60 15.62 -35.65
C PRO A 324 1.78 15.74 -37.15
N ASP A 325 0.68 15.95 -37.89
CA ASP A 325 0.70 16.23 -39.33
C ASP A 325 1.54 17.47 -39.70
N ALA A 326 1.66 18.42 -38.76
CA ALA A 326 2.50 19.60 -38.93
C ALA A 326 4.01 19.28 -39.07
N ARG A 327 4.44 18.05 -38.76
CA ARG A 327 5.83 17.59 -38.86
C ARG A 327 6.05 16.61 -40.00
N ASP A 328 6.38 17.14 -41.18
CA ASP A 328 6.82 16.32 -42.33
C ASP A 328 8.13 15.54 -42.06
N ASP A 329 8.92 15.99 -41.08
CA ASP A 329 10.24 15.44 -40.76
C ASP A 329 10.22 14.35 -39.67
N ALA A 330 9.07 14.14 -39.01
CA ALA A 330 8.91 13.09 -38.00
C ALA A 330 8.60 11.76 -38.66
N ASP A 331 9.34 10.72 -38.25
CA ASP A 331 8.99 9.33 -38.53
C ASP A 331 8.06 8.84 -37.40
N GLY A 332 6.90 8.30 -37.78
CA GLY A 332 5.91 7.71 -36.88
C GLY A 332 5.08 6.66 -37.64
N ASP A 333 4.41 5.77 -36.92
CA ASP A 333 3.53 4.75 -37.51
C ASP A 333 2.25 5.36 -38.08
N GLU A 334 1.74 6.41 -37.43
CA GLU A 334 0.57 7.16 -37.86
C GLU A 334 0.73 8.67 -37.60
N ARG A 335 -0.09 9.47 -38.27
CA ARG A 335 -0.15 10.91 -38.05
C ARG A 335 -1.49 11.33 -37.49
N TYR A 336 -1.48 12.33 -36.61
CA TYR A 336 -2.71 12.94 -36.10
C TYR A 336 -2.91 14.36 -36.62
N GLU A 337 -4.17 14.73 -36.84
CA GLU A 337 -4.57 16.10 -37.15
C GLU A 337 -4.54 16.97 -35.89
N LEU A 338 -4.04 18.20 -36.02
CA LEU A 338 -3.99 19.17 -34.94
C LEU A 338 -5.08 20.23 -35.14
N ILE A 339 -6.11 20.20 -34.29
CA ILE A 339 -7.34 20.99 -34.44
C ILE A 339 -7.53 21.94 -33.26
N ASP A 340 -8.00 23.16 -33.51
CA ASP A 340 -8.35 24.09 -32.43
C ASP A 340 -9.56 23.53 -31.64
N ILE A 341 -9.47 23.46 -30.31
CA ILE A 341 -10.53 22.90 -29.48
C ILE A 341 -11.88 23.64 -29.62
N ALA A 342 -11.88 24.88 -30.12
CA ALA A 342 -13.10 25.60 -30.47
C ALA A 342 -13.95 24.87 -31.53
N ALA A 343 -13.38 23.93 -32.28
CA ALA A 343 -14.12 23.09 -33.23
C ALA A 343 -15.08 22.11 -32.54
N VAL A 344 -14.81 21.72 -31.30
CA VAL A 344 -15.59 20.73 -30.53
C VAL A 344 -16.31 21.33 -29.33
N SER A 345 -16.03 22.58 -28.94
CA SER A 345 -16.66 23.24 -27.79
C SER A 345 -18.17 23.54 -27.93
N HIS A 346 -18.76 23.19 -29.07
CA HIS A 346 -20.21 23.25 -29.29
C HIS A 346 -20.94 22.00 -28.77
N ILE A 347 -20.22 20.91 -28.54
CA ILE A 347 -20.71 19.72 -27.85
C ILE A 347 -21.04 20.15 -26.42
N THR A 348 -22.23 19.83 -25.92
CA THR A 348 -22.65 20.28 -24.59
C THR A 348 -22.37 19.24 -23.52
N ASP A 349 -22.25 17.96 -23.89
CA ASP A 349 -22.04 16.87 -22.94
C ASP A 349 -21.47 15.60 -23.59
N PHE A 350 -20.72 14.83 -22.80
CA PHE A 350 -20.28 13.47 -23.09
C PHE A 350 -21.07 12.53 -22.18
N THR A 351 -22.02 11.80 -22.75
CA THR A 351 -23.07 11.12 -21.98
C THR A 351 -22.95 9.61 -22.06
N GLY A 352 -23.24 8.90 -20.99
CA GLY A 352 -23.32 7.44 -20.99
C GLY A 352 -23.83 6.94 -19.64
N PRO A 353 -24.52 5.80 -19.58
CA PRO A 353 -24.89 5.24 -18.29
C PRO A 353 -23.66 4.72 -17.54
N GLN A 354 -23.73 4.66 -16.21
CA GLN A 354 -22.68 4.03 -15.42
C GLN A 354 -22.46 2.58 -15.86
N LEU A 355 -21.19 2.19 -16.02
CA LEU A 355 -20.80 0.81 -16.27
C LEU A 355 -20.62 0.04 -14.96
N SER A 356 -20.61 -1.29 -15.05
CA SER A 356 -20.41 -2.18 -13.91
C SER A 356 -19.37 -3.26 -14.21
N PHE A 357 -18.84 -3.87 -13.15
CA PHE A 357 -17.95 -5.02 -13.27
C PHE A 357 -18.73 -6.25 -13.75
N SER A 358 -18.13 -7.06 -14.63
CA SER A 358 -18.73 -8.34 -15.08
C SER A 358 -18.72 -9.45 -14.02
N PHE A 359 -18.22 -9.15 -12.82
CA PHE A 359 -18.24 -10.01 -11.64
C PHE A 359 -18.79 -9.24 -10.44
N THR A 360 -19.30 -9.98 -9.45
CA THR A 360 -19.96 -9.37 -8.29
C THR A 360 -18.97 -8.58 -7.43
N VAL A 361 -19.13 -7.26 -7.41
CA VAL A 361 -18.53 -6.36 -6.43
C VAL A 361 -19.63 -5.94 -5.45
N PRO A 362 -19.36 -5.83 -4.13
CA PRO A 362 -20.35 -5.33 -3.19
C PRO A 362 -20.83 -3.93 -3.60
N GLN A 363 -22.16 -3.74 -3.68
CA GLN A 363 -22.75 -2.49 -4.19
C GLN A 363 -22.22 -1.23 -3.49
N PHE A 364 -22.02 -1.24 -2.18
CA PHE A 364 -21.49 -0.07 -1.47
C PHE A 364 -20.05 0.27 -1.87
N ALA A 365 -19.26 -0.72 -2.30
CA ALA A 365 -17.89 -0.52 -2.76
C ALA A 365 -17.90 0.02 -4.18
N GLU A 366 -18.77 -0.51 -5.05
CA GLU A 366 -18.99 0.01 -6.40
C GLU A 366 -19.54 1.46 -6.38
N ASP A 367 -20.50 1.75 -5.50
CA ASP A 367 -21.04 3.10 -5.28
C ASP A 367 -19.93 4.09 -4.85
N ALA A 368 -18.95 3.63 -4.06
CA ALA A 368 -17.85 4.48 -3.56
C ALA A 368 -16.83 4.83 -4.66
N ILE A 369 -16.72 4.02 -5.71
CA ILE A 369 -15.84 4.27 -6.86
C ILE A 369 -16.61 4.66 -8.12
N ALA A 370 -17.92 4.93 -8.01
CA ALA A 370 -18.78 5.19 -9.15
C ALA A 370 -18.30 6.37 -10.03
N SER A 371 -17.57 7.34 -9.48
CA SER A 371 -16.94 8.41 -10.25
C SER A 371 -15.96 7.91 -11.32
N HIS A 372 -15.37 6.73 -11.13
CA HIS A 372 -14.47 6.05 -12.08
C HIS A 372 -15.20 5.13 -13.07
N LEU A 373 -16.52 5.04 -12.97
CA LEU A 373 -17.36 4.19 -13.83
C LEU A 373 -18.36 4.99 -14.68
N ASN A 374 -18.34 6.32 -14.52
CA ASN A 374 -19.22 7.28 -15.16
C ASN A 374 -18.45 8.11 -16.19
N THR A 375 -19.17 8.75 -17.10
CA THR A 375 -18.54 9.56 -18.15
C THR A 375 -17.84 10.79 -17.58
N PRO A 376 -16.69 11.18 -18.17
CA PRO A 376 -16.05 12.44 -17.82
C PRO A 376 -16.90 13.62 -18.31
N GLY A 377 -16.78 14.75 -17.61
CA GLY A 377 -17.36 16.01 -18.07
C GLY A 377 -16.59 16.63 -19.23
N VAL A 378 -17.11 17.72 -19.79
CA VAL A 378 -16.46 18.44 -20.91
C VAL A 378 -15.18 19.17 -20.46
N PRO A 379 -14.12 19.26 -21.30
CA PRO A 379 -12.89 19.98 -20.96
C PRO A 379 -13.08 21.46 -20.61
N TRP A 380 -13.89 22.19 -21.38
CA TRP A 380 -14.04 23.65 -21.29
C TRP A 380 -14.85 24.16 -20.08
N ASP A 381 -15.43 23.26 -19.27
CA ASP A 381 -16.07 23.62 -18.01
C ASP A 381 -15.11 23.49 -16.80
N GLN A 382 -13.90 22.96 -17.03
CA GLN A 382 -12.94 22.67 -15.98
C GLN A 382 -12.09 23.91 -15.66
N PRO A 383 -11.79 24.22 -14.39
CA PRO A 383 -10.94 25.36 -14.03
C PRO A 383 -9.57 25.36 -14.71
N ARG A 384 -8.96 24.17 -14.90
CA ARG A 384 -7.65 24.00 -15.57
C ARG A 384 -7.66 24.40 -17.06
N PHE A 385 -8.83 24.45 -17.69
CA PHE A 385 -8.96 24.88 -19.08
C PHE A 385 -8.63 26.37 -19.23
N ASP A 386 -9.25 27.22 -18.41
CA ASP A 386 -8.99 28.67 -18.44
C ASP A 386 -7.76 29.05 -17.61
N ALA A 387 -7.49 28.36 -16.50
CA ALA A 387 -6.39 28.65 -15.57
C ALA A 387 -5.46 27.44 -15.42
N PRO A 388 -4.59 27.15 -16.40
CA PRO A 388 -3.79 25.92 -16.42
C PRO A 388 -2.76 25.83 -15.29
N THR A 389 -2.43 26.93 -14.60
CA THR A 389 -1.60 26.88 -13.38
C THR A 389 -2.26 26.12 -12.24
N ALA A 390 -3.58 25.91 -12.27
CA ALA A 390 -4.28 25.06 -11.32
C ALA A 390 -3.81 23.60 -11.39
N ASP A 391 -3.37 23.14 -12.56
CA ASP A 391 -2.91 21.76 -12.80
C ASP A 391 -1.43 21.54 -12.42
N ILE A 392 -0.71 22.56 -11.91
CA ILE A 392 0.67 22.38 -11.41
C ILE A 392 0.61 21.81 -9.99
N SER A 393 0.67 20.51 -9.85
CA SER A 393 0.57 19.78 -8.59
C SER A 393 1.84 19.82 -7.72
N GLU A 394 3.03 19.96 -8.32
CA GLU A 394 4.31 20.00 -7.59
C GLU A 394 4.58 21.40 -7.02
N PRO A 395 4.58 21.57 -5.68
CA PRO A 395 4.78 22.88 -5.05
C PRO A 395 6.08 23.56 -5.47
N GLN A 396 7.16 22.82 -5.69
CA GLN A 396 8.45 23.40 -6.08
C GLN A 396 8.44 23.92 -7.51
N HIS A 397 7.77 23.23 -8.43
CA HIS A 397 7.57 23.71 -9.79
C HIS A 397 6.71 24.98 -9.79
N ARG A 398 5.60 24.97 -9.05
CA ARG A 398 4.73 26.15 -8.91
C ARG A 398 5.48 27.34 -8.31
N ALA A 399 6.29 27.12 -7.27
CA ALA A 399 7.14 28.15 -6.69
C ALA A 399 8.19 28.67 -7.69
N ALA A 400 8.82 27.78 -8.46
CA ALA A 400 9.79 28.16 -9.47
C ALA A 400 9.18 29.02 -10.59
N LEU A 401 7.93 28.75 -11.00
CA LEU A 401 7.21 29.60 -11.95
C LEU A 401 6.82 30.94 -11.32
N ALA A 402 6.36 30.96 -10.08
CA ALA A 402 6.01 32.18 -9.36
C ALA A 402 7.21 33.14 -9.18
N ASP A 403 8.41 32.60 -8.98
CA ASP A 403 9.64 33.40 -8.91
C ASP A 403 10.00 34.07 -10.25
N ARG A 404 9.57 33.48 -11.38
CA ARG A 404 9.88 33.94 -12.74
C ARG A 404 8.79 34.81 -13.35
N TYR A 405 7.53 34.52 -13.05
CA TYR A 405 6.36 35.10 -13.70
C TYR A 405 5.37 35.62 -12.65
N GLU A 406 5.22 36.95 -12.58
CA GLU A 406 4.39 37.64 -11.58
C GLU A 406 2.94 37.15 -11.48
N PRO A 407 2.26 36.73 -12.58
CA PRO A 407 0.90 36.21 -12.49
C PRO A 407 0.77 34.87 -11.76
N VAL A 408 1.86 34.10 -11.61
CA VAL A 408 1.82 32.78 -10.96
C VAL A 408 2.03 32.96 -9.46
N GLN A 409 1.13 32.40 -8.65
CA GLN A 409 1.28 32.37 -7.20
C GLN A 409 1.98 31.08 -6.76
N ALA A 410 2.96 31.19 -5.87
CA ALA A 410 3.75 30.03 -5.41
C ALA A 410 2.93 28.97 -4.65
N GLY A 411 1.75 29.33 -4.13
CA GLY A 411 0.97 28.47 -3.25
C GLY A 411 1.56 28.37 -1.83
N GLY A 412 0.98 27.50 -1.01
CA GLY A 412 1.51 27.11 0.31
C GLY A 412 2.43 25.89 0.23
N SER A 413 3.02 25.49 1.36
CA SER A 413 3.60 24.15 1.48
C SER A 413 2.50 23.10 1.29
N ALA A 414 2.76 22.04 0.53
CA ALA A 414 1.78 20.97 0.36
C ALA A 414 1.38 20.38 1.72
N SER A 415 0.07 20.32 1.96
CA SER A 415 -0.50 19.51 3.03
C SER A 415 -0.77 18.13 2.46
N ARG A 416 -0.26 17.07 3.08
CA ARG A 416 -0.37 15.70 2.55
C ARG A 416 -0.49 14.67 3.66
N ILE A 417 -1.30 13.64 3.42
CA ILE A 417 -1.20 12.37 4.14
C ILE A 417 -0.53 11.37 3.20
N LEU A 418 0.60 10.79 3.61
CA LEU A 418 1.39 9.86 2.81
C LEU A 418 1.51 8.51 3.50
N GLY A 419 1.40 7.44 2.74
CA GLY A 419 1.66 6.09 3.21
C GLY A 419 2.06 5.18 2.07
N ALA A 420 2.55 4.00 2.40
CA ALA A 420 2.90 2.99 1.43
C ALA A 420 2.39 1.63 1.92
N VAL A 421 1.44 1.08 1.17
CA VAL A 421 0.96 -0.27 1.38
C VAL A 421 2.11 -1.25 1.22
N ARG A 422 2.17 -2.20 2.15
CA ARG A 422 3.07 -3.34 2.13
C ARG A 422 2.27 -4.59 2.40
N GLU A 423 2.43 -5.58 1.54
CA GLU A 423 1.85 -6.89 1.76
C GLU A 423 2.67 -7.63 2.82
N ALA A 424 2.00 -8.08 3.88
CA ALA A 424 2.57 -8.94 4.89
C ALA A 424 2.51 -10.38 4.40
N THR A 425 3.67 -11.04 4.36
CA THR A 425 3.86 -12.44 3.95
C THR A 425 4.68 -13.18 5.01
N GLY A 426 4.71 -14.51 5.00
CA GLY A 426 5.60 -15.28 5.88
C GLY A 426 7.08 -14.91 5.67
N ALA A 427 7.84 -14.75 6.76
CA ALA A 427 9.26 -14.42 6.67
C ALA A 427 10.13 -15.65 6.42
N ASP A 428 10.93 -15.63 5.34
CA ASP A 428 11.86 -16.72 4.99
C ASP A 428 12.89 -17.05 6.09
N ASP A 429 13.25 -16.07 6.92
CA ASP A 429 14.22 -16.22 8.02
C ASP A 429 13.59 -16.57 9.37
N ALA A 430 12.25 -16.60 9.44
CA ALA A 430 11.50 -17.09 10.59
C ALA A 430 11.28 -18.60 10.48
N PRO A 431 11.63 -19.39 11.51
CA PRO A 431 11.30 -20.81 11.51
C PRO A 431 9.80 -21.02 11.77
N GLY A 432 9.10 -21.74 10.89
CA GLY A 432 7.66 -21.98 11.01
C GLY A 432 6.84 -20.68 10.93
N SER A 433 5.65 -20.67 11.50
CA SER A 433 4.74 -19.51 11.59
C SER A 433 5.14 -18.60 12.76
N ASN A 434 6.36 -18.03 12.71
CA ASN A 434 6.91 -17.20 13.78
C ASN A 434 7.29 -15.77 13.39
N GLY A 435 6.91 -15.31 12.19
CA GLY A 435 7.31 -14.00 11.72
C GLY A 435 6.79 -13.68 10.32
N VAL A 436 6.66 -12.38 10.07
CA VAL A 436 6.28 -11.88 8.75
C VAL A 436 7.36 -10.99 8.15
N ALA A 437 7.30 -10.82 6.84
CA ALA A 437 8.04 -9.84 6.08
C ALA A 437 7.06 -8.92 5.34
N LEU A 438 7.49 -7.68 5.12
CA LEU A 438 6.73 -6.69 4.36
C LEU A 438 7.31 -6.57 2.96
N VAL A 439 6.49 -6.79 1.94
CA VAL A 439 6.88 -6.69 0.52
C VAL A 439 6.00 -5.67 -0.21
N ALA A 440 6.43 -5.23 -1.40
CA ALA A 440 5.60 -4.37 -2.22
C ALA A 440 4.35 -5.14 -2.71
N PRO A 441 3.16 -4.52 -2.70
CA PRO A 441 1.94 -5.19 -3.12
C PRO A 441 1.97 -5.47 -4.64
N SER A 442 1.32 -6.55 -5.05
CA SER A 442 1.20 -6.94 -6.46
C SER A 442 0.04 -6.25 -7.19
N ILE A 443 -0.88 -5.65 -6.44
CA ILE A 443 -2.10 -4.98 -6.90
C ILE A 443 -2.16 -3.53 -6.43
N GLU A 444 -2.98 -2.71 -7.10
CA GLU A 444 -3.37 -1.42 -6.57
C GLU A 444 -4.35 -1.54 -5.41
N THR A 445 -4.26 -0.58 -4.51
CA THR A 445 -5.15 -0.39 -3.38
C THR A 445 -5.80 0.98 -3.46
N VAL A 446 -6.88 1.18 -2.71
CA VAL A 446 -7.59 2.44 -2.63
C VAL A 446 -7.64 2.86 -1.17
N ALA A 447 -7.28 4.12 -0.90
CA ALA A 447 -7.47 4.76 0.38
C ALA A 447 -8.73 5.63 0.39
N LEU A 448 -9.40 5.69 1.52
CA LEU A 448 -10.52 6.57 1.79
C LEU A 448 -10.23 7.34 3.08
N LEU A 449 -10.31 8.67 3.00
CA LEU A 449 -10.26 9.55 4.16
C LEU A 449 -11.70 9.89 4.59
N GLU A 450 -12.22 9.31 5.67
CA GLU A 450 -13.66 9.40 5.99
C GLU A 450 -14.18 10.83 6.22
N SER A 451 -13.30 11.75 6.63
CA SER A 451 -13.64 13.16 6.85
C SER A 451 -13.90 13.93 5.54
N ASP A 452 -13.32 13.45 4.45
CA ASP A 452 -13.38 14.03 3.12
C ASP A 452 -13.42 12.86 2.13
N PRO A 453 -14.60 12.23 1.97
CA PRO A 453 -14.73 10.89 1.42
C PRO A 453 -14.57 10.89 -0.10
N GLU A 454 -13.34 11.11 -0.54
CA GLU A 454 -12.86 10.87 -1.89
C GLU A 454 -11.90 9.68 -1.86
N ALA A 455 -12.09 8.74 -2.78
CA ALA A 455 -11.24 7.58 -2.92
C ALA A 455 -9.95 7.96 -3.64
N VAL A 456 -8.79 7.57 -3.09
CA VAL A 456 -7.47 7.85 -3.65
C VAL A 456 -6.79 6.53 -4.01
N PRO A 457 -6.48 6.28 -5.29
CA PRO A 457 -5.78 5.07 -5.70
C PRO A 457 -4.30 5.12 -5.28
N SER A 458 -3.73 3.96 -4.98
CA SER A 458 -2.29 3.82 -4.75
C SER A 458 -1.55 3.64 -6.06
N PHE A 459 -0.36 4.20 -6.18
CA PHE A 459 0.56 3.96 -7.30
C PHE A 459 1.82 3.27 -6.77
N SER A 460 2.13 2.06 -7.23
CA SER A 460 3.22 1.23 -6.67
C SER A 460 3.10 1.04 -5.14
N GLY A 461 1.87 0.89 -4.65
CA GLY A 461 1.54 0.82 -3.22
C GLY A 461 1.63 2.15 -2.47
N VAL A 462 2.12 3.23 -3.08
CA VAL A 462 2.17 4.56 -2.44
C VAL A 462 0.80 5.22 -2.50
N LEU A 463 0.36 5.74 -1.37
CA LEU A 463 -0.86 6.52 -1.19
C LEU A 463 -0.47 7.96 -0.86
N ALA A 464 -1.07 8.91 -1.57
CA ALA A 464 -0.88 10.33 -1.31
C ALA A 464 -2.23 11.04 -1.37
N VAL A 465 -2.72 11.51 -0.22
CA VAL A 465 -3.89 12.39 -0.16
C VAL A 465 -3.37 13.83 -0.10
N ASP A 466 -3.61 14.59 -1.16
CA ASP A 466 -3.24 16.00 -1.26
C ASP A 466 -4.28 16.91 -0.58
N ASP A 467 -3.77 17.95 0.07
CA ASP A 467 -4.49 19.00 0.80
C ASP A 467 -5.64 18.53 1.73
N PRO A 468 -5.42 17.49 2.57
CA PRO A 468 -6.45 17.03 3.49
C PRO A 468 -6.73 18.11 4.56
N PRO A 469 -7.99 18.25 5.03
CA PRO A 469 -8.34 19.20 6.07
C PRO A 469 -7.48 19.00 7.33
N GLU A 470 -7.11 20.06 8.05
CA GLU A 470 -6.50 19.89 9.38
C GLU A 470 -7.50 19.27 10.36
N GLY A 471 -7.05 18.31 11.19
CA GLY A 471 -7.86 17.72 12.25
C GLY A 471 -7.72 16.22 12.41
N GLU A 472 -8.82 15.61 12.83
CA GLU A 472 -8.91 14.19 13.17
C GLU A 472 -9.51 13.43 12.00
N HIS A 473 -8.81 12.38 11.55
CA HIS A 473 -9.22 11.60 10.38
C HIS A 473 -9.24 10.11 10.69
N ARG A 474 -10.03 9.39 9.89
CA ARG A 474 -9.85 7.96 9.71
C ARG A 474 -9.41 7.70 8.28
N LEU A 475 -8.26 7.07 8.14
CA LEU A 475 -7.79 6.52 6.89
C LEU A 475 -8.19 5.04 6.85
N THR A 476 -8.84 4.63 5.77
CA THR A 476 -9.13 3.21 5.52
C THR A 476 -8.55 2.85 4.16
N VAL A 477 -7.76 1.79 4.10
CA VAL A 477 -7.15 1.28 2.87
C VAL A 477 -7.73 -0.09 2.57
N ASN A 478 -8.09 -0.31 1.31
CA ASN A 478 -8.65 -1.58 0.86
C ASN A 478 -8.07 -1.97 -0.51
N GLY A 479 -8.00 -3.26 -0.80
CA GLY A 479 -7.51 -3.79 -2.07
C GLY A 479 -8.26 -5.07 -2.42
N ALA A 480 -8.35 -5.40 -3.71
CA ALA A 480 -8.94 -6.67 -4.11
C ALA A 480 -8.18 -7.83 -3.46
N GLY A 481 -8.84 -8.78 -2.81
CA GLY A 481 -8.11 -9.91 -2.20
C GLY A 481 -7.32 -9.60 -0.94
N MET A 482 -7.30 -8.34 -0.47
CA MET A 482 -6.56 -7.94 0.72
C MET A 482 -7.50 -7.62 1.87
N SER A 483 -7.06 -7.92 3.09
CA SER A 483 -7.77 -7.53 4.30
C SER A 483 -7.67 -6.00 4.49
N PRO A 484 -8.75 -5.30 4.83
CA PRO A 484 -8.73 -3.85 4.93
C PRO A 484 -7.88 -3.37 6.12
N TYR A 485 -7.17 -2.27 5.91
CA TYR A 485 -6.45 -1.55 6.95
C TYR A 485 -7.25 -0.31 7.36
N SER A 486 -7.26 0.02 8.65
CA SER A 486 -7.88 1.26 9.12
C SER A 486 -7.14 1.82 10.32
N GLU A 487 -6.88 3.12 10.30
CA GLU A 487 -6.24 3.84 11.39
C GLU A 487 -6.90 5.19 11.66
N ARG A 488 -6.71 5.69 12.87
CA ARG A 488 -7.09 7.06 13.27
C ARG A 488 -5.85 7.92 13.41
N LEU A 489 -5.71 8.94 12.58
CA LEU A 489 -4.58 9.86 12.55
C LEU A 489 -5.02 11.31 12.77
N THR A 490 -4.07 12.14 13.19
CA THR A 490 -4.26 13.59 13.35
C THR A 490 -3.40 14.29 12.32
N HIS A 491 -4.00 15.15 11.50
CA HIS A 491 -3.33 15.98 10.52
C HIS A 491 -3.20 17.41 11.05
N GLU A 492 -1.96 17.89 11.24
CA GLU A 492 -1.68 19.24 11.80
C GLU A 492 -1.35 20.29 10.72
N GLY A 493 -1.53 19.94 9.44
CA GLY A 493 -1.04 20.71 8.30
C GLY A 493 0.40 20.33 7.94
N GLY A 494 0.73 20.32 6.64
CA GLY A 494 2.02 19.82 6.14
C GLY A 494 1.98 18.31 5.88
N THR A 495 3.07 17.57 6.10
CA THR A 495 3.09 16.12 5.81
C THR A 495 2.80 15.28 7.05
N THR A 496 1.81 14.40 6.97
CA THR A 496 1.49 13.36 7.95
C THR A 496 1.76 11.98 7.35
N ARG A 497 2.47 11.11 8.08
CA ARG A 497 2.67 9.72 7.66
C ARG A 497 1.55 8.84 8.20
N ALA A 498 0.97 8.04 7.32
CA ALA A 498 0.01 6.99 7.62
C ALA A 498 0.74 5.69 7.93
N GLY A 499 0.15 4.85 8.78
CA GLY A 499 0.75 3.61 9.24
C GLY A 499 1.99 3.81 10.11
N VAL A 500 2.79 2.75 10.25
CA VAL A 500 3.99 2.76 11.08
C VAL A 500 5.15 3.33 10.27
N GLU A 501 5.58 4.54 10.60
CA GLU A 501 6.68 5.23 9.90
C GLU A 501 6.42 5.39 8.39
N GLY A 502 5.16 5.39 7.96
CA GLY A 502 4.77 5.44 6.55
C GLY A 502 4.43 4.09 5.92
N ALA A 503 4.72 2.96 6.59
CA ALA A 503 4.36 1.63 6.11
C ALA A 503 2.94 1.26 6.58
N ILE A 504 2.10 0.80 5.64
CA ILE A 504 0.74 0.33 5.89
C ILE A 504 0.68 -1.18 5.60
N PRO A 505 0.83 -2.04 6.62
CA PRO A 505 0.80 -3.49 6.44
C PRO A 505 -0.62 -3.99 6.16
N MET A 506 -0.77 -4.81 5.13
CA MET A 506 -2.01 -5.49 4.78
C MET A 506 -1.71 -6.96 4.46
N SER A 507 -2.59 -7.87 4.81
CA SER A 507 -2.46 -9.30 4.49
C SER A 507 -3.43 -9.69 3.38
N ALA A 508 -3.09 -10.71 2.59
CA ALA A 508 -4.05 -11.37 1.72
C ALA A 508 -5.23 -11.89 2.57
N ASN A 509 -6.44 -11.81 2.06
CA ASN A 509 -7.66 -12.22 2.77
C ASN A 509 -7.60 -13.69 3.21
N GLU A 510 -7.00 -14.55 2.39
CA GLU A 510 -6.83 -15.96 2.69
C GLU A 510 -5.86 -16.22 3.83
N ASP A 511 -4.92 -15.30 4.09
CA ASP A 511 -3.92 -15.41 5.15
C ASP A 511 -4.20 -14.51 6.36
N ALA A 512 -5.20 -13.63 6.25
CA ALA A 512 -5.54 -12.66 7.28
C ALA A 512 -6.35 -13.28 8.42
N VAL A 513 -5.93 -12.99 9.65
CA VAL A 513 -6.64 -13.31 10.89
C VAL A 513 -7.02 -12.02 11.58
N LYS A 514 -8.30 -11.84 11.89
CA LYS A 514 -8.77 -10.64 12.57
C LYS A 514 -8.45 -10.73 14.06
N VAL A 515 -7.51 -9.92 14.53
CA VAL A 515 -7.20 -9.74 15.95
C VAL A 515 -8.11 -8.65 16.51
N GLU A 516 -9.05 -9.02 17.37
CA GLU A 516 -9.98 -8.09 17.99
C GLU A 516 -9.88 -8.11 19.51
N GLY A 517 -10.17 -6.99 20.15
CA GLY A 517 -10.10 -6.89 21.61
C GLY A 517 -10.85 -5.70 22.16
N GLU A 518 -11.01 -5.71 23.48
CA GLU A 518 -11.65 -4.67 24.29
C GLU A 518 -10.80 -4.40 25.55
N SER A 519 -10.96 -3.20 26.14
CA SER A 519 -10.40 -2.92 27.47
C SER A 519 -11.17 -3.64 28.58
N ASP A 520 -10.50 -3.82 29.72
CA ASP A 520 -11.16 -4.22 30.97
C ASP A 520 -12.30 -3.26 31.36
N GLU A 521 -13.30 -3.78 32.09
CA GLU A 521 -14.42 -2.97 32.58
C GLU A 521 -13.92 -1.74 33.39
N GLY A 522 -14.17 -0.54 32.84
CA GLY A 522 -13.81 0.73 33.48
C GLY A 522 -12.45 1.31 33.09
N THR A 523 -11.71 0.68 32.18
CA THR A 523 -10.52 1.26 31.53
C THR A 523 -10.83 1.61 30.07
N THR A 524 -10.18 2.65 29.55
CA THR A 524 -10.33 3.07 28.15
C THR A 524 -8.97 2.99 27.46
N LEU A 525 -8.87 2.23 26.37
CA LEU A 525 -7.64 2.18 25.58
C LEU A 525 -7.43 3.51 24.85
N THR A 526 -6.25 4.10 25.01
CA THR A 526 -5.83 5.32 24.33
C THR A 526 -4.90 5.03 23.15
N ALA A 527 -4.20 3.88 23.17
CA ALA A 527 -3.37 3.43 22.06
C ALA A 527 -3.32 1.90 22.00
N ILE A 528 -3.12 1.38 20.80
CA ILE A 528 -2.83 -0.02 20.53
C ILE A 528 -1.70 -0.12 19.51
N GLY A 529 -0.78 -1.04 19.77
CA GLY A 529 0.25 -1.46 18.82
C GLY A 529 0.19 -2.96 18.56
N LEU A 530 0.59 -3.37 17.36
CA LEU A 530 0.81 -4.77 17.00
C LEU A 530 2.24 -4.89 16.46
N GLU A 531 3.10 -5.63 17.16
CA GLU A 531 4.49 -5.84 16.79
C GLU A 531 4.75 -7.32 16.49
N ASP A 532 5.23 -7.61 15.28
CA ASP A 532 5.72 -8.94 14.91
C ASP A 532 7.16 -9.15 15.38
N ASP A 533 7.50 -10.39 15.74
CA ASP A 533 8.83 -10.75 16.22
C ASP A 533 9.93 -10.42 15.19
N PHE A 534 9.66 -10.60 13.89
CA PHE A 534 10.63 -10.42 12.80
C PHE A 534 10.51 -9.06 12.11
N ALA A 535 9.31 -8.69 11.65
CA ALA A 535 9.04 -7.42 10.96
C ALA A 535 9.06 -6.20 11.89
N GLY A 536 8.86 -6.38 13.20
CA GLY A 536 8.71 -5.28 14.13
C GLY A 536 7.30 -4.68 14.09
N THR A 537 7.18 -3.39 14.39
CA THR A 537 5.87 -2.76 14.57
C THR A 537 5.12 -2.68 13.25
N LEU A 538 3.92 -3.26 13.20
CA LEU A 538 3.05 -3.29 12.03
C LEU A 538 1.84 -2.36 12.18
N TYR A 539 1.44 -2.08 13.41
CA TYR A 539 0.40 -1.10 13.72
C TYR A 539 0.82 -0.35 14.98
N ASP A 540 0.66 0.97 15.00
CA ASP A 540 0.80 1.81 16.21
C ASP A 540 -0.13 3.01 16.07
N GLY A 541 -1.23 3.01 16.82
CA GLY A 541 -2.23 4.06 16.68
C GLY A 541 -3.32 4.02 17.72
N ARG A 542 -4.30 4.91 17.54
CA ARG A 542 -5.51 4.88 18.38
C ARG A 542 -6.40 3.70 17.98
N PRO A 543 -7.12 3.10 18.94
CA PRO A 543 -8.11 2.08 18.63
C PRO A 543 -9.11 2.62 17.58
N PRO A 544 -9.34 1.88 16.49
CA PRO A 544 -10.24 2.34 15.43
C PRO A 544 -11.71 2.33 15.88
N GLY A 545 -12.08 1.49 16.85
CA GLY A 545 -13.45 1.34 17.35
C GLY A 545 -13.90 2.41 18.36
N GLU A 546 -15.16 2.30 18.77
CA GLU A 546 -15.73 3.08 19.89
C GLU A 546 -15.46 2.34 21.21
N ASP A 547 -15.45 3.08 22.33
CA ASP A 547 -15.34 2.52 23.68
C ASP A 547 -14.13 1.60 23.93
N GLY A 548 -13.00 1.83 23.23
CA GLY A 548 -11.76 1.06 23.42
C GLY A 548 -11.72 -0.27 22.68
N THR A 549 -12.71 -0.56 21.83
CA THR A 549 -12.68 -1.74 20.94
C THR A 549 -11.74 -1.54 19.76
N PHE A 550 -11.11 -2.63 19.31
CA PHE A 550 -10.30 -2.64 18.09
C PHE A 550 -10.46 -3.96 17.33
N GLY A 551 -10.14 -3.90 16.03
CA GLY A 551 -10.00 -5.04 15.15
C GLY A 551 -8.91 -4.73 14.14
N ILE A 552 -7.82 -5.47 14.18
CA ILE A 552 -6.64 -5.30 13.32
C ILE A 552 -6.40 -6.64 12.63
N TYR A 553 -6.21 -6.63 11.31
CA TYR A 553 -5.85 -7.85 10.60
C TYR A 553 -4.35 -8.10 10.71
N ALA A 554 -4.01 -9.36 10.97
CA ALA A 554 -2.64 -9.84 11.07
C ALA A 554 -2.48 -11.05 10.13
N HIS A 555 -1.29 -11.29 9.62
CA HIS A 555 -1.03 -12.47 8.79
C HIS A 555 -0.89 -13.71 9.69
N ARG A 556 -1.41 -14.86 9.25
CA ARG A 556 -1.41 -16.09 10.05
C ARG A 556 -0.02 -16.58 10.47
N ASP A 557 0.99 -16.36 9.65
CA ASP A 557 2.37 -16.79 9.93
C ASP A 557 3.13 -15.91 10.92
N GLY A 558 2.53 -14.82 11.39
CA GLY A 558 3.22 -13.93 12.32
C GLY A 558 3.14 -14.36 13.77
N ALA A 559 4.08 -13.84 14.56
CA ALA A 559 4.11 -14.04 16.00
C ALA A 559 4.14 -12.67 16.68
N TYR A 560 3.00 -12.28 17.24
CA TYR A 560 2.74 -10.87 17.56
C TYR A 560 2.73 -10.58 19.05
N THR A 561 3.06 -9.33 19.35
CA THR A 561 2.81 -8.69 20.62
C THR A 561 1.78 -7.59 20.41
N ALA A 562 0.59 -7.77 20.98
CA ALA A 562 -0.37 -6.68 21.10
C ALA A 562 0.00 -5.83 22.32
N GLU A 563 0.38 -4.58 22.09
CA GLU A 563 0.64 -3.61 23.15
C GLU A 563 -0.52 -2.65 23.31
N VAL A 564 -0.89 -2.33 24.55
CA VAL A 564 -1.96 -1.38 24.83
C VAL A 564 -1.49 -0.30 25.79
N ARG A 565 -2.13 0.87 25.71
CA ARG A 565 -2.02 1.94 26.70
C ARG A 565 -3.40 2.36 27.18
N ASP A 566 -3.59 2.44 28.48
CA ASP A 566 -4.85 2.92 29.08
C ASP A 566 -4.89 4.45 29.22
N ASP A 567 -5.98 4.97 29.76
CA ASP A 567 -6.21 6.39 30.03
C ASP A 567 -5.40 6.96 31.20
N ALA A 568 -4.86 6.09 32.06
CA ALA A 568 -3.86 6.43 33.07
C ALA A 568 -2.43 6.48 32.51
N GLY A 569 -2.25 6.09 31.24
CA GLY A 569 -0.96 6.03 30.56
C GLY A 569 -0.12 4.79 30.90
N GLN A 570 -0.69 3.82 31.62
CA GLN A 570 -0.01 2.54 31.92
C GLN A 570 0.00 1.65 30.68
N ARG A 571 1.06 0.86 30.53
CA ARG A 571 1.25 -0.06 29.39
C ARG A 571 0.88 -1.48 29.78
N GLY A 572 0.32 -2.23 28.84
CA GLY A 572 0.08 -3.67 28.91
C GLY A 572 0.55 -4.35 27.62
N ALA A 573 0.76 -5.67 27.68
CA ALA A 573 1.14 -6.45 26.50
C ALA A 573 0.55 -7.87 26.59
N LEU A 574 0.21 -8.43 25.42
CA LEU A 574 -0.28 -9.79 25.27
C LEU A 574 0.39 -10.44 24.05
N ARG A 575 0.75 -11.73 24.15
CA ARG A 575 1.18 -12.52 23.00
C ARG A 575 -0.02 -12.94 22.16
N VAL A 576 0.07 -12.77 20.86
CA VAL A 576 -0.99 -13.04 19.90
C VAL A 576 -0.38 -13.79 18.73
N ASN A 577 -0.63 -15.09 18.64
CA ASN A 577 -0.08 -15.92 17.57
C ASN A 577 -1.24 -16.69 16.93
N PRO A 578 -1.62 -16.37 15.69
CA PRO A 578 -2.64 -17.13 14.99
C PRO A 578 -2.26 -18.59 14.77
N ASN A 579 -3.25 -19.47 14.85
CA ASN A 579 -3.14 -20.84 14.37
C ASN A 579 -3.60 -20.89 12.90
N ALA A 580 -3.21 -21.94 12.17
CA ALA A 580 -3.51 -22.08 10.75
C ALA A 580 -5.01 -22.02 10.40
N ASP A 581 -5.88 -22.44 11.33
CA ASP A 581 -7.34 -22.49 11.14
C ASP A 581 -8.08 -21.26 11.75
N ASP A 582 -7.36 -20.30 12.32
CA ASP A 582 -7.99 -19.13 12.96
C ASP A 582 -8.45 -18.11 11.90
N GLU A 583 -9.73 -17.76 11.92
CA GLU A 583 -10.27 -16.61 11.14
C GLU A 583 -10.32 -15.34 12.00
N THR A 584 -10.49 -15.49 13.30
CA THR A 584 -10.62 -14.37 14.26
C THR A 584 -10.05 -14.79 15.61
N LEU A 585 -9.28 -13.88 16.22
CA LEU A 585 -8.72 -14.00 17.56
C LEU A 585 -9.30 -12.90 18.45
N SER A 586 -10.18 -13.28 19.37
CA SER A 586 -10.70 -12.37 20.38
C SER A 586 -9.78 -12.36 21.61
N LEU A 587 -9.09 -11.24 21.81
CA LEU A 587 -8.25 -11.00 22.97
C LEU A 587 -9.13 -10.65 24.17
N GLY A 588 -8.93 -11.35 25.29
CA GLY A 588 -9.50 -10.92 26.57
C GLY A 588 -8.90 -9.60 27.03
N GLY A 589 -9.53 -8.94 28.00
CA GLY A 589 -9.10 -7.66 28.54
C GLY A 589 -7.60 -7.64 28.87
N VAL A 590 -6.87 -6.74 28.20
CA VAL A 590 -5.42 -6.64 28.33
C VAL A 590 -5.09 -5.79 29.56
N GLY A 591 -4.69 -6.45 30.64
CA GLY A 591 -4.26 -5.76 31.85
C GLY A 591 -3.03 -4.87 31.61
N THR A 592 -2.98 -3.72 32.29
CA THR A 592 -1.85 -2.79 32.27
C THR A 592 -1.05 -2.84 33.59
N GLY A 593 0.17 -2.30 33.56
CA GLY A 593 1.03 -2.16 34.73
C GLY A 593 2.01 -3.32 34.95
N LYS A 594 2.74 -3.24 36.07
CA LYS A 594 3.92 -4.08 36.33
C LYS A 594 3.62 -5.57 36.36
N THR A 595 2.54 -5.98 37.03
CA THR A 595 2.18 -7.39 37.13
C THR A 595 1.75 -7.96 35.78
N ALA A 596 1.00 -7.22 34.98
CA ALA A 596 0.60 -7.65 33.64
C ALA A 596 1.82 -7.82 32.71
N LEU A 597 2.75 -6.86 32.71
CA LEU A 597 3.98 -6.96 31.93
C LEU A 597 4.90 -8.08 32.41
N ALA A 598 4.99 -8.32 33.72
CA ALA A 598 5.75 -9.45 34.27
C ALA A 598 5.11 -10.81 33.90
N ASP A 599 3.78 -10.90 33.83
CA ASP A 599 3.05 -12.07 33.33
C ASP A 599 3.37 -12.34 31.86
N TYR A 600 3.27 -11.29 31.03
CA TYR A 600 3.59 -11.31 29.61
C TYR A 600 5.02 -11.82 29.34
N LEU A 601 6.02 -11.26 30.04
CA LEU A 601 7.42 -11.66 29.88
C LEU A 601 7.67 -13.13 30.21
N VAL A 602 6.97 -13.68 31.21
CA VAL A 602 7.06 -15.11 31.55
C VAL A 602 6.47 -15.98 30.46
N ARG A 603 5.29 -15.63 29.94
CA ARG A 603 4.65 -16.37 28.84
C ARG A 603 5.50 -16.33 27.58
N PHE A 604 6.02 -15.17 27.21
CA PHE A 604 6.87 -15.02 26.03
C PHE A 604 8.18 -15.84 26.16
N LEU A 605 8.78 -15.88 27.35
CA LEU A 605 9.95 -16.74 27.59
C LEU A 605 9.62 -18.23 27.61
N ALA A 606 8.46 -18.63 28.14
CA ALA A 606 8.00 -20.01 28.11
C ALA A 606 7.73 -20.49 26.67
N GLU A 607 7.11 -19.65 25.85
CA GLU A 607 6.94 -19.85 24.40
C GLU A 607 8.30 -20.03 23.71
N THR A 608 9.20 -19.06 23.90
CA THR A 608 10.54 -19.05 23.30
C THR A 608 11.32 -20.29 23.70
N ARG A 609 11.21 -20.73 24.95
CA ARG A 609 11.88 -21.93 25.46
C ARG A 609 11.35 -23.20 24.81
N GLN A 610 10.03 -23.33 24.66
CA GLN A 610 9.42 -24.50 24.03
C GLN A 610 9.85 -24.61 22.57
N GLN A 611 9.74 -23.52 21.81
CA GLN A 611 10.15 -23.50 20.40
C GLN A 611 11.66 -23.68 20.24
N ALA A 612 12.48 -23.08 21.10
CA ALA A 612 13.92 -23.31 21.09
C ALA A 612 14.27 -24.78 21.36
N ALA A 613 13.52 -25.49 22.19
CA ALA A 613 13.78 -26.90 22.50
C ALA A 613 13.50 -27.85 21.32
N VAL A 614 12.66 -27.47 20.36
CA VAL A 614 12.38 -28.25 19.14
C VAL A 614 13.66 -28.48 18.33
N PHE A 615 14.58 -27.51 18.35
CA PHE A 615 15.86 -27.60 17.63
C PHE A 615 16.88 -28.60 18.19
N GLU A 616 16.50 -29.44 19.17
CA GLU A 616 17.38 -30.45 19.77
C GLU A 616 17.96 -31.42 18.72
N ASP A 617 17.14 -31.79 17.73
CA ASP A 617 17.54 -32.69 16.64
C ASP A 617 18.21 -31.97 15.44
N GLY A 618 18.33 -30.64 15.50
CA GLY A 618 19.08 -29.82 14.54
C GLY A 618 18.26 -29.15 13.43
N ASP A 619 16.93 -29.30 13.46
CA ASP A 619 15.98 -28.66 12.55
C ASP A 619 14.78 -28.07 13.33
N ALA A 620 13.84 -27.44 12.63
CA ALA A 620 12.67 -26.80 13.23
C ALA A 620 11.41 -27.67 13.15
N ASP A 621 11.55 -28.98 12.87
CA ASP A 621 10.40 -29.84 12.60
C ASP A 621 9.48 -29.93 13.84
N GLY A 622 8.23 -29.49 13.69
CA GLY A 622 7.24 -29.42 14.77
C GLY A 622 7.29 -28.14 15.61
N ILE A 623 7.99 -27.09 15.16
CA ILE A 623 8.00 -25.79 15.85
C ILE A 623 6.61 -25.15 15.96
N ASP A 624 5.70 -25.46 15.03
CA ASP A 624 4.32 -24.97 15.03
C ASP A 624 3.38 -25.89 15.84
N ASP A 625 3.86 -27.07 16.27
CA ASP A 625 3.07 -28.02 17.09
C ASP A 625 3.13 -27.71 18.59
N VAL A 626 4.00 -26.78 19.02
CA VAL A 626 4.11 -26.40 20.43
C VAL A 626 3.16 -25.26 20.78
N PRO A 627 2.66 -25.17 22.03
CA PRO A 627 1.81 -24.05 22.46
C PRO A 627 2.50 -22.68 22.32
N THR A 628 1.86 -21.76 21.60
CA THR A 628 2.32 -20.39 21.37
C THR A 628 1.24 -19.35 21.70
N GLY A 629 1.62 -18.08 21.86
CA GLY A 629 0.67 -17.01 21.99
C GLY A 629 -0.28 -17.17 23.18
N GLN A 630 -1.57 -17.00 22.89
CA GLN A 630 -2.70 -17.23 23.79
C GLN A 630 -2.81 -18.67 24.31
N ASN A 631 -2.18 -19.65 23.63
CA ASN A 631 -2.18 -21.06 24.04
C ASN A 631 -1.12 -21.38 25.10
N VAL A 632 -0.25 -20.42 25.47
CA VAL A 632 0.69 -20.55 26.59
C VAL A 632 -0.06 -20.31 27.91
N THR A 633 -0.66 -21.38 28.43
CA THR A 633 -1.41 -21.40 29.70
C THR A 633 -0.49 -21.42 30.93
N ASP A 634 -1.06 -21.25 32.12
CA ASP A 634 -0.28 -21.37 33.36
C ASP A 634 0.34 -22.76 33.55
N ASP A 635 -0.32 -23.83 33.07
CA ASP A 635 0.23 -25.19 33.10
C ASP A 635 1.46 -25.30 32.19
N VAL A 636 1.39 -24.70 31.00
CA VAL A 636 2.51 -24.65 30.05
C VAL A 636 3.68 -23.85 30.65
N VAL A 637 3.39 -22.72 31.30
CA VAL A 637 4.40 -21.94 32.02
C VAL A 637 5.04 -22.75 33.14
N ALA A 638 4.25 -23.46 33.95
CA ALA A 638 4.76 -24.26 35.06
C ALA A 638 5.69 -25.37 34.59
N ASP A 639 5.30 -26.10 33.54
CA ASP A 639 6.11 -27.14 32.90
C ASP A 639 7.40 -26.57 32.30
N ALA A 640 7.33 -25.43 31.60
CA ALA A 640 8.51 -24.76 31.07
C ALA A 640 9.48 -24.32 32.18
N VAL A 641 8.96 -23.83 33.31
CA VAL A 641 9.77 -23.46 34.49
C VAL A 641 10.41 -24.67 35.16
N GLU A 642 9.69 -25.80 35.27
CA GLU A 642 10.22 -27.06 35.79
C GLU A 642 11.40 -27.54 34.94
N ARG A 643 11.21 -27.60 33.62
CA ARG A 643 12.26 -27.98 32.67
C ARG A 643 13.45 -27.02 32.68
N ALA A 644 13.20 -25.71 32.78
CA ALA A 644 14.25 -24.71 32.89
C ALA A 644 15.09 -24.90 34.16
N ASN A 645 14.46 -25.29 35.27
CA ASN A 645 15.15 -25.58 36.52
C ASN A 645 16.01 -26.85 36.43
N GLU A 646 15.52 -27.89 35.74
CA GLU A 646 16.29 -29.10 35.47
C GLU A 646 17.53 -28.82 34.60
N ASN A 647 17.39 -27.97 33.57
CA ASN A 647 18.47 -27.67 32.62
C ASN A 647 19.48 -26.62 33.14
N ALA A 648 19.06 -25.72 34.03
CA ALA A 648 19.93 -24.66 34.57
C ALA A 648 20.95 -25.17 35.62
N GLY A 649 20.72 -26.34 36.24
CA GLY A 649 21.59 -26.90 37.29
C GLY A 649 21.82 -25.96 38.48
N ASP A 650 22.92 -26.14 39.23
CA ASP A 650 23.32 -25.29 40.38
C ASP A 650 23.76 -23.85 39.98
N VAL A 651 23.61 -23.44 38.71
CA VAL A 651 24.14 -22.16 38.18
C VAL A 651 23.31 -20.95 38.65
N VAL A 652 22.22 -21.17 39.38
CA VAL A 652 21.33 -20.11 39.91
C VAL A 652 21.23 -20.13 41.43
N ASP A 653 22.37 -19.99 42.12
CA ASP A 653 22.51 -19.89 43.60
C ASP A 653 21.68 -18.76 44.29
N ALA A 654 20.84 -18.00 43.57
CA ALA A 654 20.05 -16.88 44.07
C ALA A 654 18.52 -16.98 43.83
N VAL A 655 18.02 -18.15 43.40
CA VAL A 655 16.57 -18.36 43.10
C VAL A 655 15.91 -19.44 43.99
N GLY A 656 16.69 -20.15 44.81
CA GLY A 656 16.24 -21.34 45.57
C GLY A 656 15.11 -21.17 46.60
N GLU A 657 14.60 -19.96 46.87
CA GLU A 657 13.43 -19.75 47.76
C GLU A 657 12.13 -19.44 47.00
N THR A 658 12.14 -19.25 45.66
CA THR A 658 10.95 -18.77 44.90
C THR A 658 10.25 -19.87 44.07
N VAL A 659 10.91 -21.01 43.80
CA VAL A 659 10.35 -22.08 42.95
C VAL A 659 9.31 -22.93 43.70
N GLU A 660 9.43 -23.09 45.01
CA GLU A 660 8.43 -23.84 45.80
C GLU A 660 7.04 -23.18 45.80
N THR A 661 6.93 -21.85 45.61
CA THR A 661 5.62 -21.15 45.63
C THR A 661 4.87 -21.18 44.30
N VAL A 662 5.55 -21.33 43.15
CA VAL A 662 4.89 -21.43 41.83
C VAL A 662 4.25 -22.82 41.63
N ILE A 663 4.81 -23.84 42.28
CA ILE A 663 4.34 -25.23 42.18
C ILE A 663 3.19 -25.52 43.18
N ASP A 664 3.07 -24.77 44.27
CA ASP A 664 2.08 -25.04 45.33
C ASP A 664 0.67 -24.51 44.99
N ASP A 665 0.56 -23.42 44.21
CA ASP A 665 -0.72 -22.73 43.94
C ASP A 665 -1.65 -23.49 42.97
N THR A 666 -1.16 -24.51 42.25
CA THR A 666 -1.98 -25.35 41.34
C THR A 666 -2.54 -26.62 41.98
N THR A 667 -2.18 -26.93 43.24
CA THR A 667 -2.64 -28.18 43.90
C THR A 667 -3.78 -28.03 44.90
N ASP A 668 -4.15 -26.82 45.31
CA ASP A 668 -5.28 -26.57 46.21
C ASP A 668 -6.56 -26.22 45.43
N GLY A 669 -7.08 -27.19 44.68
CA GLY A 669 -8.28 -26.98 43.85
C GLY A 669 -9.11 -28.21 43.49
N VAL A 670 -8.91 -29.38 44.10
CA VAL A 670 -9.77 -30.56 43.87
C VAL A 670 -10.10 -31.28 45.18
N GLU A 671 -11.01 -30.71 45.97
CA GLU A 671 -11.72 -31.50 46.98
C GLU A 671 -12.91 -32.24 46.35
N ASN A 672 -12.69 -33.54 46.20
CA ASN A 672 -13.66 -34.56 45.92
C ASN A 672 -14.80 -34.56 46.97
N THR A 673 -15.98 -34.08 46.60
CA THR A 673 -17.23 -34.36 47.33
C THR A 673 -18.14 -35.24 46.49
N THR A 674 -17.98 -36.55 46.65
CA THR A 674 -19.04 -37.51 46.33
C THR A 674 -20.17 -37.35 47.33
N ASP A 675 -21.28 -36.73 46.94
CA ASP A 675 -22.58 -37.08 47.50
C ASP A 675 -23.65 -36.99 46.41
N THR A 676 -24.30 -38.13 46.18
CA THR A 676 -25.37 -38.29 45.20
C THR A 676 -26.70 -38.02 45.88
N PRO A 677 -27.62 -37.28 45.25
CA PRO A 677 -29.03 -37.60 45.42
C PRO A 677 -29.75 -37.81 44.08
N GLU A 678 -30.63 -38.79 44.09
CA GLU A 678 -31.51 -39.23 42.99
C GLU A 678 -32.41 -38.11 42.43
N PRO A 679 -32.81 -38.18 41.15
CA PRO A 679 -33.70 -37.20 40.53
C PRO A 679 -35.17 -37.50 40.89
N THR A 680 -35.92 -36.46 41.24
CA THR A 680 -37.38 -36.53 41.35
C THR A 680 -38.05 -35.69 40.25
N ASN A 681 -38.89 -36.39 39.47
CA ASN A 681 -40.09 -35.98 38.74
C ASN A 681 -40.18 -34.60 38.05
N SER A 682 -40.40 -34.67 36.73
CA SER A 682 -41.08 -33.70 35.85
C SER A 682 -42.48 -33.29 36.37
N PRO A 683 -43.10 -32.20 35.85
CA PRO A 683 -43.75 -32.19 34.53
C PRO A 683 -43.42 -30.91 33.70
N ASP A 684 -43.21 -30.94 32.37
CA ASP A 684 -44.08 -31.26 31.20
C ASP A 684 -44.64 -29.97 30.52
N VAL A 685 -44.73 -30.00 29.17
CA VAL A 685 -45.59 -29.18 28.25
C VAL A 685 -45.03 -27.79 27.81
N LEU A 686 -44.82 -27.35 26.55
CA LEU A 686 -45.00 -27.71 25.11
C LEU A 686 -44.10 -26.74 24.28
N GLY A 687 -43.65 -26.91 23.04
CA GLY A 687 -43.84 -27.91 21.97
C GLY A 687 -43.15 -27.42 20.68
N GLY A 688 -42.69 -28.37 19.84
CA GLY A 688 -42.24 -28.14 18.45
C GLY A 688 -43.40 -27.88 17.47
N PRO A 689 -43.16 -27.85 16.14
CA PRO A 689 -42.63 -28.98 15.35
C PRO A 689 -41.40 -28.61 14.48
N ASP A 690 -40.43 -29.46 14.19
CA ASP A 690 -40.37 -30.77 13.49
C ASP A 690 -40.41 -30.66 11.95
N ASP A 691 -39.31 -31.11 11.32
CA ASP A 691 -39.18 -31.97 10.12
C ASP A 691 -38.05 -31.53 9.14
N GLY A 692 -36.97 -32.33 9.06
CA GLY A 692 -35.95 -32.34 7.97
C GLY A 692 -36.42 -33.19 6.75
N PRO A 693 -35.55 -33.87 5.95
CA PRO A 693 -34.08 -33.86 5.81
C PRO A 693 -33.58 -33.99 4.32
N ASP A 694 -32.34 -34.47 4.12
CA ASP A 694 -31.65 -35.03 2.92
C ASP A 694 -30.72 -34.05 2.14
N ALA A 695 -29.39 -34.17 2.19
CA ALA A 695 -28.47 -35.24 1.74
C ALA A 695 -28.31 -35.35 0.22
N VAL A 696 -27.12 -35.00 -0.29
CA VAL A 696 -26.51 -35.57 -1.50
C VAL A 696 -24.98 -35.53 -1.40
N ASP A 697 -24.40 -36.73 -1.31
CA ASP A 697 -22.98 -37.05 -1.53
C ASP A 697 -22.59 -36.92 -3.02
N GLY A 698 -21.35 -36.51 -3.28
CA GLY A 698 -20.37 -37.46 -3.81
C GLY A 698 -19.58 -37.11 -5.08
N TRP A 699 -18.37 -37.71 -5.08
CA TRP A 699 -17.45 -38.07 -6.17
C TRP A 699 -16.42 -37.01 -6.58
N GLY A 700 -15.11 -37.26 -6.55
CA GLY A 700 -14.42 -38.53 -6.32
C GLY A 700 -12.90 -38.41 -6.38
N ASP A 701 -12.29 -39.38 -5.73
CA ASP A 701 -10.87 -39.62 -5.52
C ASP A 701 -10.26 -40.42 -6.69
N GLY A 702 -8.99 -40.20 -7.00
CA GLY A 702 -8.13 -41.24 -7.60
C GLY A 702 -7.32 -40.91 -8.87
N LEU A 703 -6.00 -41.13 -8.71
CA LEU A 703 -4.98 -41.57 -9.68
C LEU A 703 -4.11 -40.46 -10.29
N PHE A 704 -2.86 -40.33 -9.83
CA PHE A 704 -1.64 -40.66 -10.60
C PHE A 704 -0.42 -40.69 -9.65
N GLU A 705 0.08 -41.90 -9.36
CA GLU A 705 1.46 -42.13 -8.93
C GLU A 705 2.39 -42.02 -10.15
N ASP A 706 3.61 -41.57 -9.86
CA ASP A 706 4.91 -42.11 -10.29
C ASP A 706 5.87 -41.14 -11.01
N GLN A 707 7.05 -41.03 -10.38
CA GLN A 707 8.40 -40.77 -10.94
C GLN A 707 8.86 -39.32 -11.07
N PHE A 708 9.82 -38.91 -10.22
CA PHE A 708 11.20 -38.59 -10.64
C PHE A 708 12.13 -38.54 -9.41
N GLU A 709 13.10 -39.47 -9.36
CA GLU A 709 14.21 -39.51 -8.40
C GLU A 709 15.46 -38.72 -8.91
N PRO A 710 16.40 -38.36 -8.01
CA PRO A 710 17.44 -37.36 -8.24
C PRO A 710 18.75 -37.94 -8.83
N ALA A 711 19.50 -37.10 -9.53
CA ALA A 711 20.84 -37.45 -10.02
C ALA A 711 21.93 -37.01 -9.03
N ALA A 712 22.49 -38.00 -8.33
CA ALA A 712 23.77 -37.90 -7.63
C ALA A 712 24.94 -37.77 -8.62
N ASN A 713 25.99 -37.07 -8.21
CA ASN A 713 27.30 -37.16 -8.85
C ASN A 713 28.39 -37.27 -7.77
N GLU A 714 28.85 -38.51 -7.54
CA GLU A 714 30.08 -38.84 -6.81
C GLU A 714 31.30 -38.72 -7.73
N LEU A 715 32.34 -38.02 -7.29
CA LEU A 715 33.77 -38.27 -7.55
C LEU A 715 34.53 -37.56 -6.40
N GLY A 716 35.52 -38.09 -5.69
CA GLY A 716 36.24 -39.35 -5.66
C GLY A 716 37.30 -39.22 -4.55
N SER A 717 37.53 -40.31 -3.84
CA SER A 717 38.50 -40.49 -2.74
C SER A 717 39.97 -40.26 -3.13
N ASN A 718 40.81 -39.78 -2.20
CA ASN A 718 42.12 -40.39 -1.95
C ASN A 718 42.73 -40.04 -0.57
N ASP A 719 43.23 -41.09 0.10
CA ASP A 719 44.02 -41.12 1.34
C ASP A 719 45.35 -40.34 1.26
N SER A 720 45.85 -39.87 2.43
CA SER A 720 47.05 -40.45 3.10
C SER A 720 47.65 -39.53 4.19
N ASP A 721 47.65 -40.04 5.42
CA ASP A 721 48.67 -40.08 6.49
C ASP A 721 49.84 -39.06 6.58
N ASP A 722 50.10 -38.70 7.86
CA ASP A 722 51.39 -38.68 8.58
C ASP A 722 52.02 -37.35 9.09
N GLU A 723 52.44 -37.45 10.36
CA GLU A 723 53.56 -36.82 11.10
C GLU A 723 53.35 -35.56 11.98
N ASP A 724 53.20 -35.84 13.29
CA ASP A 724 54.05 -35.46 14.43
C ASP A 724 54.75 -34.08 14.48
N GLY A 725 54.49 -33.34 15.57
CA GLY A 725 55.27 -32.20 16.02
C GLY A 725 55.10 -31.94 17.52
N ASP A 726 56.11 -32.35 18.29
CA ASP A 726 56.25 -32.30 19.76
C ASP A 726 56.20 -30.88 20.39
N SER A 727 55.56 -30.85 21.57
CA SER A 727 55.83 -30.09 22.83
C SER A 727 56.44 -28.68 22.81
N ASP A 728 55.81 -27.77 23.58
CA ASP A 728 56.55 -26.93 24.53
C ASP A 728 55.71 -26.62 25.78
N ASP A 729 56.34 -26.81 26.94
CA ASP A 729 55.79 -26.62 28.29
C ASP A 729 55.67 -25.12 28.64
N GLY A 730 54.58 -24.77 29.32
CA GLY A 730 54.37 -23.44 29.90
C GLY A 730 53.45 -23.48 31.11
N ASP A 731 54.03 -23.80 32.27
CA ASP A 731 53.44 -23.58 33.59
C ASP A 731 53.14 -22.08 33.82
N GLY A 732 51.92 -21.75 34.23
CA GLY A 732 51.62 -20.42 34.75
C GLY A 732 50.14 -20.05 34.92
N ASP A 733 49.71 -20.10 36.18
CA ASP A 733 48.66 -19.29 36.82
C ASP A 733 47.21 -19.82 36.83
N ASP A 734 46.90 -20.52 37.92
CA ASP A 734 45.55 -20.80 38.43
C ASP A 734 44.87 -19.49 38.85
N GLY A 735 44.19 -18.85 37.91
CA GLY A 735 43.22 -17.80 38.14
C GLY A 735 41.84 -18.24 37.65
N ASP A 736 41.00 -18.67 38.59
CA ASP A 736 39.53 -18.70 38.56
C ASP A 736 38.89 -18.55 37.17
N ARG A 737 38.93 -19.63 36.36
CA ARG A 737 38.09 -19.76 35.18
C ARG A 737 36.82 -20.51 35.58
N GLY A 738 35.70 -19.79 35.61
CA GLY A 738 34.38 -20.41 35.58
C GLY A 738 34.27 -21.40 34.40
N PRO A 739 33.27 -22.29 34.41
CA PRO A 739 33.12 -23.32 33.37
C PRO A 739 33.12 -22.66 31.98
N PRO A 740 33.64 -23.34 30.93
CA PRO A 740 33.58 -22.81 29.58
C PRO A 740 32.12 -22.46 29.26
N ALA A 741 31.89 -21.25 28.73
CA ALA A 741 30.57 -20.89 28.22
C ALA A 741 30.23 -21.90 27.13
N GLU A 742 29.25 -22.76 27.39
CA GLU A 742 28.74 -23.67 26.36
C GLU A 742 28.23 -22.82 25.19
N THR A 743 28.73 -23.12 23.99
CA THR A 743 28.34 -22.47 22.73
C THR A 743 27.44 -23.42 21.92
N GLY A 744 26.68 -22.88 20.97
CA GLY A 744 25.74 -23.66 20.16
C GLY A 744 24.38 -23.82 20.83
N PHE A 745 23.59 -24.80 20.38
CA PHE A 745 22.21 -25.05 20.83
C PHE A 745 22.05 -25.05 22.36
N SER A 746 22.82 -25.87 23.09
CA SER A 746 22.69 -26.00 24.55
C SER A 746 22.99 -24.70 25.29
N GLY A 747 23.90 -23.88 24.76
CA GLY A 747 24.23 -22.56 25.32
C GLY A 747 23.07 -21.59 25.19
N VAL A 748 22.44 -21.54 24.02
CA VAL A 748 21.26 -20.70 23.76
C VAL A 748 20.09 -21.12 24.66
N LEU A 749 19.75 -22.43 24.66
CA LEU A 749 18.64 -22.95 25.45
C LEU A 749 18.84 -22.69 26.96
N ARG A 750 20.04 -22.94 27.50
CA ARG A 750 20.35 -22.64 28.91
C ARG A 750 20.25 -21.14 29.23
N SER A 751 20.61 -20.26 28.29
CA SER A 751 20.47 -18.81 28.48
C SER A 751 19.00 -18.38 28.53
N VAL A 752 18.16 -18.96 27.67
CA VAL A 752 16.69 -18.74 27.68
C VAL A 752 16.07 -19.28 28.97
N ASP A 753 16.40 -20.50 29.38
CA ASP A 753 15.92 -21.11 30.63
C ASP A 753 16.26 -20.22 31.84
N ALA A 754 17.50 -19.71 31.90
CA ALA A 754 17.91 -18.87 33.00
C ALA A 754 17.22 -17.48 33.00
N ALA A 755 16.82 -16.96 31.84
CA ALA A 755 15.97 -15.78 31.74
C ALA A 755 14.54 -16.08 32.22
N LEU A 756 13.96 -17.21 31.81
CA LEU A 756 12.63 -17.65 32.21
C LEU A 756 12.50 -17.78 33.74
N LEU A 757 13.48 -18.40 34.41
CA LEU A 757 13.49 -18.53 35.87
C LEU A 757 13.49 -17.16 36.59
N VAL A 758 14.20 -16.16 36.05
CA VAL A 758 14.21 -14.81 36.62
C VAL A 758 12.90 -14.07 36.36
N ALA A 759 12.33 -14.21 35.17
CA ALA A 759 11.01 -13.66 34.84
C ALA A 759 9.93 -14.24 35.76
N ALA A 760 9.93 -15.55 35.99
CA ALA A 760 8.97 -16.22 36.88
C ALA A 760 9.07 -15.68 38.32
N ALA A 761 10.29 -15.49 38.83
CA ALA A 761 10.51 -14.87 40.14
C ALA A 761 10.10 -13.38 40.19
N ALA A 762 10.18 -12.65 39.08
CA ALA A 762 9.70 -11.27 38.99
C ALA A 762 8.16 -11.21 39.02
N ARG A 763 7.49 -12.09 38.27
CA ARG A 763 6.03 -12.27 38.26
C ARG A 763 5.51 -12.58 39.67
N ASP A 764 6.09 -13.57 40.36
CA ASP A 764 5.73 -13.90 41.75
C ASP A 764 5.90 -12.70 42.70
N ALA A 765 7.05 -12.01 42.62
CA ALA A 765 7.29 -10.85 43.47
C ALA A 765 6.27 -9.73 43.22
N SER A 766 5.89 -9.48 41.97
CA SER A 766 4.88 -8.48 41.61
C SER A 766 3.50 -8.85 42.15
N ARG A 767 3.02 -10.08 41.94
CA ARG A 767 1.71 -10.57 42.42
C ARG A 767 1.58 -10.51 43.94
N ASN A 768 2.69 -10.70 44.65
CA ASN A 768 2.74 -10.63 46.11
C ASN A 768 2.97 -9.20 46.67
N GLY A 769 2.90 -8.16 45.82
CA GLY A 769 3.08 -6.76 46.24
C GLY A 769 4.50 -6.43 46.72
N ARG A 770 5.51 -7.20 46.31
CA ARG A 770 6.93 -7.00 46.67
C ARG A 770 7.66 -6.20 45.60
N ALA A 771 7.22 -4.95 45.38
CA ALA A 771 7.68 -4.06 44.31
C ALA A 771 9.22 -4.00 44.15
N ASP A 772 9.96 -3.66 45.22
CA ASP A 772 11.43 -3.58 45.19
C ASP A 772 12.12 -4.88 44.75
N ASN A 773 11.50 -6.02 45.05
CA ASN A 773 12.02 -7.33 44.65
C ASN A 773 11.69 -7.63 43.19
N ALA A 774 10.49 -7.28 42.73
CA ALA A 774 10.10 -7.37 41.33
C ALA A 774 11.05 -6.53 40.46
N ASP A 775 11.31 -5.28 40.83
CA ASP A 775 12.21 -4.38 40.08
C ASP A 775 13.64 -4.92 40.01
N ARG A 776 14.15 -5.48 41.11
CA ARG A 776 15.47 -6.12 41.12
C ARG A 776 15.53 -7.32 40.17
N ARG A 777 14.48 -8.13 40.13
CA ARG A 777 14.39 -9.32 39.25
C ARG A 777 14.25 -8.89 37.79
N LEU A 778 13.42 -7.89 37.47
CA LEU A 778 13.29 -7.30 36.13
C LEU A 778 14.62 -6.70 35.64
N GLY A 779 15.35 -5.97 36.51
CA GLY A 779 16.68 -5.49 36.18
C GLY A 779 17.69 -6.62 35.92
N SER A 780 17.56 -7.75 36.61
CA SER A 780 18.34 -8.96 36.29
C SER A 780 17.89 -9.63 35.00
N LEU A 781 16.61 -9.60 34.67
CA LEU A 781 16.07 -10.16 33.44
C LEU A 781 16.63 -9.42 32.22
N ARG A 782 16.64 -8.08 32.25
CA ARG A 782 17.26 -7.26 31.20
C ARG A 782 18.68 -7.73 30.86
N ASN A 783 19.53 -7.87 31.88
CA ASN A 783 20.92 -8.32 31.69
C ASN A 783 21.02 -9.75 31.13
N ARG A 784 20.02 -10.61 31.38
CA ARG A 784 19.96 -11.97 30.86
C ARG A 784 19.50 -12.02 29.41
N LEU A 785 18.52 -11.20 29.03
CA LEU A 785 18.13 -11.06 27.62
C LEU A 785 19.30 -10.54 26.77
N GLU A 786 20.04 -9.54 27.25
CA GLU A 786 21.30 -9.11 26.63
C GLU A 786 22.38 -10.21 26.59
N ALA A 787 22.33 -11.18 27.51
CA ALA A 787 23.23 -12.33 27.48
C ALA A 787 22.80 -13.36 26.42
N VAL A 788 21.50 -13.57 26.20
CA VAL A 788 20.97 -14.44 25.13
C VAL A 788 21.51 -13.97 23.78
N SER A 789 21.36 -12.69 23.43
CA SER A 789 21.87 -12.15 22.16
C SER A 789 23.38 -12.37 22.00
N ARG A 790 24.16 -12.12 23.06
CA ARG A 790 25.62 -12.36 23.04
C ARG A 790 26.01 -13.83 22.92
N VAL A 791 25.20 -14.75 23.45
CA VAL A 791 25.43 -16.20 23.31
C VAL A 791 25.13 -16.63 21.88
N VAL A 792 24.06 -16.13 21.27
CA VAL A 792 23.73 -16.36 19.85
C VAL A 792 24.88 -15.88 18.96
N GLU A 793 25.34 -14.62 19.14
CA GLU A 793 26.43 -14.03 18.35
C GLU A 793 27.76 -14.82 18.42
N ARG A 794 28.01 -15.50 19.55
CA ARG A 794 29.24 -16.27 19.78
C ARG A 794 29.14 -17.73 19.38
N SER A 795 27.92 -18.21 19.08
CA SER A 795 27.68 -19.60 18.78
C SER A 795 27.93 -19.86 17.29
N GLU A 796 28.79 -20.82 17.00
CA GLU A 796 29.00 -21.34 15.64
C GLU A 796 28.16 -22.60 15.43
N GLY A 797 27.67 -22.82 14.20
CA GLY A 797 26.93 -24.04 13.84
C GLY A 797 25.58 -24.20 14.53
N LEU A 798 24.87 -23.10 14.82
CA LEU A 798 23.50 -23.18 15.29
C LEU A 798 22.59 -23.82 14.23
N PRO A 799 21.56 -24.59 14.65
CA PRO A 799 20.46 -24.98 13.77
C PRO A 799 19.90 -23.76 13.00
N PRO A 800 19.56 -23.90 11.70
CA PRO A 800 18.96 -22.82 10.92
C PRO A 800 17.72 -22.25 11.63
N GLY A 801 17.57 -20.92 11.69
CA GLY A 801 16.43 -20.26 12.33
C GLY A 801 16.50 -20.08 13.86
N LEU A 802 17.21 -20.95 14.61
CA LEU A 802 17.29 -20.83 16.08
C LEU A 802 17.94 -19.51 16.52
N GLY A 803 19.02 -19.12 15.84
CA GLY A 803 19.74 -17.89 16.13
C GLY A 803 18.89 -16.63 15.90
N SER A 804 18.20 -16.55 14.77
CA SER A 804 17.32 -15.42 14.45
C SER A 804 16.15 -15.35 15.43
N LEU A 805 15.48 -16.48 15.69
CA LEU A 805 14.37 -16.57 16.64
C LEU A 805 14.75 -16.06 18.04
N ALA A 806 15.84 -16.59 18.62
CA ALA A 806 16.25 -16.23 19.98
C ALA A 806 16.72 -14.77 20.08
N ALA A 807 17.46 -14.27 19.08
CA ALA A 807 17.98 -12.91 19.08
C ALA A 807 16.84 -11.88 18.91
N LYS A 808 15.96 -12.09 17.93
CA LYS A 808 14.81 -11.20 17.65
C LYS A 808 13.89 -11.12 18.86
N ARG A 809 13.49 -12.24 19.46
CA ARG A 809 12.61 -12.23 20.63
C ARG A 809 13.25 -11.58 21.86
N ALA A 810 14.55 -11.76 22.07
CA ALA A 810 15.26 -11.06 23.14
C ALA A 810 15.21 -9.53 22.94
N GLU A 811 15.39 -9.05 21.70
CA GLU A 811 15.24 -7.64 21.33
C GLU A 811 13.82 -7.13 21.61
N ARG A 812 12.78 -7.88 21.21
CA ARG A 812 11.37 -7.52 21.44
C ARG A 812 10.99 -7.48 22.92
N MET A 813 11.58 -8.33 23.76
CA MET A 813 11.29 -8.34 25.20
C MET A 813 11.90 -7.15 25.96
N LEU A 814 13.04 -6.63 25.53
CA LEU A 814 13.79 -5.60 26.27
C LEU A 814 12.97 -4.32 26.56
N PRO A 815 12.27 -3.70 25.58
CA PRO A 815 11.40 -2.55 25.84
C PRO A 815 10.29 -2.83 26.86
N ARG A 816 9.77 -4.06 26.91
CA ARG A 816 8.73 -4.45 27.89
C ARG A 816 9.28 -4.64 29.30
N VAL A 817 10.52 -5.10 29.43
CA VAL A 817 11.21 -5.12 30.73
C VAL A 817 11.37 -3.70 31.27
N GLU A 818 11.71 -2.74 30.41
CA GLU A 818 11.81 -1.33 30.79
C GLU A 818 10.45 -0.74 31.15
N ALA A 819 9.42 -0.98 30.34
CA ALA A 819 8.05 -0.59 30.66
C ALA A 819 7.58 -1.17 32.00
N ALA A 820 7.94 -2.41 32.33
CA ALA A 820 7.59 -3.03 33.60
C ALA A 820 8.31 -2.39 34.79
N LEU A 821 9.57 -1.96 34.61
CA LEU A 821 10.34 -1.26 35.64
C LEU A 821 9.78 0.14 35.92
N ASP A 822 9.32 0.83 34.87
CA ASP A 822 8.75 2.18 34.96
C ASP A 822 7.28 2.19 35.43
N ALA A 823 6.60 1.05 35.33
CA ALA A 823 5.21 0.91 35.76
C ALA A 823 5.05 1.02 37.28
N ASP A 824 3.91 1.57 37.70
CA ASP A 824 3.55 1.64 39.11
C ASP A 824 3.39 0.22 39.72
N PRO A 825 3.72 0.05 41.02
CA PRO A 825 3.64 -1.22 41.73
C PRO A 825 2.27 -1.89 41.80
#